data_AF-A0A7C1UXG9-F1
#
_entry.id   AF-A0A7C1UXG9-F1
#
_cell.length_a   1.000
_cell.length_b   1.000
_cell.length_c   1.000
_cell.angle_alpha   90.00
_cell.angle_beta   90.00
_cell.angle_gamma   90.00
#
_symmetry.space_group_name_H-M   'P 1'
#
loop_
_entity.id
_entity.type
_entity.pdbx_description
1 polymer ?
#
loop_
_entity_poly.entity_id
_entity_poly.type
_entity_poly.pdbx_seq_one_letter_code
_entity_poly.pdbx_strand_id
1 'polypeptide(L)'
;MVSESPALSSTKIDFSEKKFQIGVNGIIEESTMTMYKNRFGSNLSENQNKKDMLIEEEEEPSKKKLLDIWDIIPSYKDINLKIWIRKIIFVIGILTFFSISLNIITNSITTALIITAFLAIFFTLVLNLNIFHLRNFISKMTQSFKAIKPFESFTFGIAEDDPTTLIIMNKEDMITISTRIFKIEVLPENVKPTLNQFIKALYSARIQYTYQVVQNPIINVPLTSPETQDLELHSHQTKNTNNSDKTYRTSIYFSVYHVVKGILTRTRLGELMEQVQDYSLELQSNFSANFHHTKIALLSGNDLINAIRSLICELDIEINPGEDKYLKTKSKFLQIFPKTLPFLFTIGLTSLFLILLNVPAVFIISIALILGFFIITLWDRDLMYRMSRSRFNHLKGLKLVYPFKHFRFFSANNCLFILIDEHLLLAKKLFNLGFANHPSLVYSGKFFRALISHKIPFVYTLNSIPIYDELFSKECTKYLNMDTKKSLEGIFFITLDGPNTRNVKYPKEEFYNWLDKRSGLWKINLTLSTTSYKFSNRFEMGDFKELEKKVDRNSKVLRKSFENNFSRFKLMRLNKKLLISGFLSECFKNNEFRLGGTHLNYHYFQGKKLIELAEVANEFKKGIETRIAAEFNTPMHLNNFISIGHTINTEFLEEEVPLGFTSKQLKHLLITNGAHYHREHAMMKVVSELVKLDIPSLIFDYSGNWSKLIHYFENSPFHNNFLHFKLGSSFSIELQH
;
A
#
# COMPACT_ATOMS: atom_id res chain seq x y z
N MET A 1 16.16 1.66 65.72
CA MET A 1 16.44 2.94 66.42
C MET A 1 15.67 4.01 65.67
N VAL A 2 14.44 4.33 66.12
CA VAL A 2 14.11 5.51 66.96
C VAL A 2 14.35 6.78 66.11
N SER A 3 13.41 7.68 65.82
CA SER A 3 12.11 8.07 66.40
C SER A 3 11.44 9.07 65.41
N GLU A 4 10.14 8.99 65.19
CA GLU A 4 9.10 9.94 65.66
C GLU A 4 8.62 10.99 64.63
N SER A 5 7.30 10.89 64.40
CA SER A 5 6.30 11.83 63.88
C SER A 5 5.98 12.98 64.89
N PRO A 6 4.83 13.71 64.82
CA PRO A 6 4.20 14.56 63.77
C PRO A 6 3.75 15.94 64.35
N ALA A 7 3.12 16.82 63.54
CA ALA A 7 2.05 17.77 63.96
C ALA A 7 1.43 18.40 62.69
N LEU A 8 0.15 18.22 62.31
CA LEU A 8 -1.13 18.69 62.87
C LEU A 8 -1.24 20.22 63.04
N SER A 9 -2.03 20.87 62.16
CA SER A 9 -3.06 21.83 62.61
C SER A 9 -4.11 22.09 61.53
N SER A 10 -5.33 21.73 61.89
CA SER A 10 -6.63 22.04 61.30
C SER A 10 -6.98 23.53 61.26
N THR A 11 -7.81 23.95 60.31
CA THR A 11 -9.03 24.73 60.62
C THR A 11 -10.03 24.71 59.46
N LYS A 12 -11.27 24.33 59.81
CA LYS A 12 -12.53 24.45 59.03
C LYS A 12 -13.01 25.90 58.99
N ILE A 13 -13.98 26.16 58.09
CA ILE A 13 -15.25 26.92 58.22
C ILE A 13 -15.49 27.63 56.86
N ASP A 14 -16.44 27.26 55.98
CA ASP A 14 -17.91 27.14 55.95
C ASP A 14 -18.68 28.38 55.43
N PHE A 15 -19.58 28.08 54.47
CA PHE A 15 -20.79 28.78 53.98
C PHE A 15 -20.80 30.28 53.61
N SER A 16 -21.34 30.62 52.42
CA SER A 16 -22.78 30.88 52.25
C SER A 16 -23.18 31.43 50.88
N GLU A 17 -24.42 31.14 50.51
CA GLU A 17 -25.21 31.42 49.31
C GLU A 17 -25.57 32.90 49.04
N LYS A 18 -25.91 33.23 47.77
CA LYS A 18 -27.18 33.84 47.26
C LYS A 18 -26.96 34.42 45.85
N LYS A 19 -27.60 33.95 44.76
CA LYS A 19 -29.01 34.03 44.28
C LYS A 19 -29.37 35.33 43.50
N PHE A 20 -29.74 35.13 42.21
CA PHE A 20 -30.85 35.77 41.42
C PHE A 20 -30.70 37.27 41.03
N GLN A 21 -31.21 37.86 39.91
CA GLN A 21 -32.21 37.51 38.88
C GLN A 21 -32.17 38.53 37.68
N ILE A 22 -32.31 38.04 36.43
CA ILE A 22 -33.15 38.45 35.26
C ILE A 22 -33.24 39.93 34.73
N GLY A 23 -33.17 40.04 33.39
CA GLY A 23 -33.88 41.01 32.51
C GLY A 23 -33.15 41.19 31.16
N VAL A 24 -33.48 40.61 29.98
CA VAL A 24 -34.68 40.52 29.11
C VAL A 24 -34.81 41.65 28.05
N ASN A 25 -34.63 41.24 26.77
CA ASN A 25 -35.25 41.66 25.49
C ASN A 25 -34.66 42.70 24.51
N GLY A 26 -34.61 42.26 23.22
CA GLY A 26 -34.71 43.04 21.97
C GLY A 26 -33.66 42.68 20.88
N ILE A 27 -33.75 41.58 20.11
CA ILE A 27 -34.52 41.31 18.86
C ILE A 27 -33.96 42.02 17.60
N ILE A 28 -33.15 41.33 16.76
CA ILE A 28 -33.40 40.68 15.44
C ILE A 28 -32.89 41.53 14.25
N GLU A 29 -31.91 41.01 13.50
CA GLU A 29 -32.08 40.72 12.06
C GLU A 29 -31.04 39.72 11.52
N GLU A 30 -31.57 38.75 10.78
CA GLU A 30 -30.95 37.60 10.14
C GLU A 30 -30.34 37.93 8.76
N SER A 31 -29.63 36.93 8.23
CA SER A 31 -29.31 36.62 6.82
C SER A 31 -27.81 36.74 6.50
N THR A 32 -27.09 35.72 6.01
CA THR A 32 -27.48 34.59 5.17
C THR A 32 -26.57 33.37 5.42
N MET A 33 -27.20 32.24 5.80
CA MET A 33 -26.63 30.91 5.85
C MET A 33 -27.56 30.03 5.00
N THR A 34 -27.15 29.58 3.81
CA THR A 34 -27.72 28.39 3.14
C THR A 34 -26.89 27.98 1.93
N MET A 35 -26.33 26.77 1.98
CA MET A 35 -26.48 25.69 0.99
C MET A 35 -25.37 24.66 1.21
N TYR A 36 -25.68 23.56 1.91
CA TYR A 36 -25.22 22.19 1.63
C TYR A 36 -25.84 21.23 2.66
N LYS A 37 -27.16 21.08 2.59
CA LYS A 37 -27.91 19.95 3.18
C LYS A 37 -29.04 19.62 2.21
N ASN A 38 -28.88 18.50 1.50
CA ASN A 38 -29.92 17.59 1.00
C ASN A 38 -29.41 16.79 -0.20
N ARG A 39 -28.80 15.63 0.10
CA ARG A 39 -28.85 14.41 -0.73
C ARG A 39 -28.30 13.22 0.08
N PHE A 40 -28.98 12.91 1.18
CA PHE A 40 -28.95 11.60 1.81
C PHE A 40 -30.37 11.29 2.25
N GLY A 41 -31.05 10.46 1.46
CA GLY A 41 -32.38 9.97 1.74
C GLY A 41 -32.51 8.57 1.16
N SER A 42 -32.89 7.64 2.04
CA SER A 42 -33.37 6.26 1.80
C SER A 42 -32.47 5.31 0.98
N ASN A 43 -31.65 4.54 1.68
CA ASN A 43 -31.47 3.08 1.49
C ASN A 43 -30.44 2.50 2.50
N LEU A 44 -30.42 2.99 3.74
CA LEU A 44 -29.42 2.63 4.75
C LEU A 44 -29.99 1.99 6.03
N SER A 45 -31.31 1.77 6.11
CA SER A 45 -31.97 1.29 7.33
C SER A 45 -32.14 -0.23 7.45
N GLU A 46 -31.87 -1.03 6.42
CA GLU A 46 -32.05 -2.50 6.51
C GLU A 46 -30.77 -3.31 6.78
N ASN A 47 -29.59 -2.70 6.77
CA ASN A 47 -28.31 -3.40 6.99
C ASN A 47 -27.60 -3.06 8.31
N GLN A 48 -28.22 -2.24 9.18
CA GLN A 48 -27.66 -1.92 10.49
C GLN A 48 -28.02 -2.97 11.57
N ASN A 49 -29.18 -3.61 11.48
CA ASN A 49 -29.65 -4.56 12.52
C ASN A 49 -28.96 -5.94 12.51
N LYS A 50 -28.00 -6.20 11.62
CA LYS A 50 -27.25 -7.48 11.56
C LYS A 50 -25.79 -7.38 12.01
N LYS A 51 -25.33 -6.20 12.44
CA LYS A 51 -23.94 -5.98 12.89
C LYS A 51 -23.77 -5.83 14.41
N ASP A 52 -24.86 -5.70 15.16
CA ASP A 52 -24.81 -5.45 16.61
C ASP A 52 -24.95 -6.73 17.47
N MET A 53 -24.77 -7.92 16.90
CA MET A 53 -24.77 -9.20 17.65
C MET A 53 -23.44 -9.96 17.51
N LEU A 54 -22.31 -9.28 17.69
CA LEU A 54 -21.06 -9.93 18.04
C LEU A 54 -20.57 -9.32 19.35
N ILE A 55 -20.69 -10.13 20.39
CA ILE A 55 -20.35 -9.90 21.79
C ILE A 55 -19.00 -9.20 21.89
N GLU A 56 -19.00 -8.03 22.52
CA GLU A 56 -17.81 -7.36 23.04
C GLU A 56 -17.20 -8.27 24.13
N GLU A 57 -16.09 -8.94 23.81
CA GLU A 57 -15.09 -9.18 24.85
C GLU A 57 -14.53 -7.81 25.23
N GLU A 58 -14.69 -7.43 26.49
CA GLU A 58 -14.20 -6.19 27.08
C GLU A 58 -12.67 -6.09 26.93
N GLU A 59 -12.20 -5.56 25.79
CA GLU A 59 -10.88 -4.95 25.71
C GLU A 59 -10.90 -3.69 26.58
N GLU A 60 -10.04 -3.66 27.62
CA GLU A 60 -9.94 -2.55 28.57
C GLU A 60 -10.10 -1.17 27.90
N PRO A 61 -10.94 -0.27 28.46
CA PRO A 61 -11.15 1.08 27.92
C PRO A 61 -9.86 1.93 27.89
N SER A 62 -8.79 1.51 28.59
CA SER A 62 -7.46 2.12 28.61
C SER A 62 -6.70 1.97 27.28
N LYS A 63 -6.83 0.82 26.59
CA LYS A 63 -6.12 0.51 25.33
C LYS A 63 -6.70 1.24 24.13
N LYS A 64 -8.04 1.38 24.05
CA LYS A 64 -8.74 2.16 23.00
C LYS A 64 -8.26 3.62 22.99
N LYS A 65 -8.03 4.23 24.17
CA LYS A 65 -7.54 5.61 24.30
C LYS A 65 -6.07 5.81 23.87
N LEU A 66 -5.22 4.79 24.01
CA LEU A 66 -3.79 4.92 23.65
C LEU A 66 -3.56 4.97 22.14
N LEU A 67 -4.36 4.22 21.38
CA LEU A 67 -4.20 4.01 19.94
C LEU A 67 -4.95 5.04 19.09
N ASP A 68 -5.98 5.68 19.63
CA ASP A 68 -6.76 6.69 18.92
C ASP A 68 -6.23 8.10 19.22
N ILE A 69 -5.28 8.57 18.41
CA ILE A 69 -4.70 9.92 18.56
C ILE A 69 -5.29 10.93 17.58
N TRP A 70 -6.07 10.48 16.61
CA TRP A 70 -6.51 11.28 15.48
C TRP A 70 -8.01 11.57 15.58
N ASP A 71 -8.41 12.82 15.35
CA ASP A 71 -9.83 13.12 15.06
C ASP A 71 -10.20 12.56 13.67
N ILE A 72 -9.29 12.72 12.71
CA ILE A 72 -9.37 12.21 11.34
C ILE A 72 -7.96 11.78 10.94
N ILE A 73 -7.80 10.58 10.36
CA ILE A 73 -6.50 10.12 9.90
C ILE A 73 -6.00 11.09 8.80
N PRO A 74 -4.82 11.70 8.97
CA PRO A 74 -4.31 12.63 7.98
C PRO A 74 -4.09 11.92 6.63
N SER A 75 -4.54 12.55 5.56
CA SER A 75 -4.44 12.05 4.19
C SER A 75 -3.93 13.17 3.28
N TYR A 76 -2.86 12.89 2.55
CA TYR A 76 -2.20 13.86 1.68
C TYR A 76 -1.90 13.26 0.31
N LYS A 77 -1.67 14.12 -0.67
CA LYS A 77 -1.10 13.71 -1.95
C LYS A 77 0.40 13.88 -1.90
N ASP A 78 1.12 12.87 -2.39
CA ASP A 78 2.58 12.88 -2.49
C ASP A 78 3.04 13.85 -3.57
N ILE A 79 3.20 15.13 -3.18
CA ILE A 79 3.57 16.24 -4.05
C ILE A 79 4.68 17.04 -3.39
N ASN A 80 5.75 17.30 -4.13
CA ASN A 80 6.79 18.21 -3.67
C ASN A 80 6.40 19.66 -3.95
N LEU A 81 5.65 20.24 -3.00
CA LEU A 81 5.13 21.60 -3.11
C LEU A 81 6.25 22.65 -3.26
N LYS A 82 7.43 22.44 -2.65
CA LYS A 82 8.58 23.36 -2.75
C LYS A 82 9.05 23.51 -4.21
N ILE A 83 9.20 22.40 -4.92
CA ILE A 83 9.61 22.44 -6.34
C ILE A 83 8.53 23.07 -7.20
N TRP A 84 7.26 22.77 -6.93
CA TRP A 84 6.14 23.33 -7.67
C TRP A 84 6.03 24.85 -7.50
N ILE A 85 6.14 25.35 -6.26
CA ILE A 85 6.17 26.78 -5.94
C ILE A 85 7.35 27.45 -6.66
N ARG A 86 8.56 26.87 -6.62
CA ARG A 86 9.72 27.42 -7.33
C ARG A 86 9.48 27.56 -8.83
N LYS A 87 8.84 26.57 -9.46
CA LYS A 87 8.47 26.62 -10.88
C LYS A 87 7.45 27.73 -11.18
N ILE A 88 6.47 27.91 -10.30
CA ILE A 88 5.45 28.97 -10.46
C ILE A 88 6.07 30.35 -10.31
N ILE A 89 6.85 30.58 -9.24
CA ILE A 89 7.53 31.85 -9.01
C ILE A 89 8.42 32.20 -10.21
N PHE A 90 9.14 31.22 -10.75
CA PHE A 90 9.96 31.41 -11.95
C PHE A 90 9.13 31.84 -13.18
N VAL A 91 8.00 31.18 -13.44
CA VAL A 91 7.12 31.53 -14.57
C VAL A 91 6.48 32.91 -14.37
N ILE A 92 6.00 33.23 -13.16
CA ILE A 92 5.46 34.55 -12.83
C ILE A 92 6.53 35.63 -13.01
N GLY A 93 7.77 35.38 -12.56
CA GLY A 93 8.90 36.30 -12.73
C GLY A 93 9.20 36.60 -14.20
N ILE A 94 9.17 35.57 -15.06
CA ILE A 94 9.39 35.77 -16.51
C ILE A 94 8.22 36.54 -17.15
N LEU A 95 6.97 36.20 -16.82
CA LEU A 95 5.81 36.87 -17.39
C LEU A 95 5.71 38.34 -16.95
N THR A 96 6.01 38.63 -15.68
CA THR A 96 6.08 40.00 -15.16
C THR A 96 7.19 40.80 -15.83
N PHE A 97 8.37 40.21 -16.04
CA PHE A 97 9.45 40.83 -16.81
C PHE A 97 9.00 41.21 -18.22
N PHE A 98 8.35 40.29 -18.95
CA PHE A 98 7.85 40.59 -20.29
C PHE A 98 6.76 41.66 -20.29
N SER A 99 5.84 41.62 -19.33
CA SER A 99 4.77 42.61 -19.22
C SER A 99 5.30 44.03 -18.97
N ILE A 100 6.23 44.17 -18.03
CA ILE A 100 6.85 45.46 -17.70
C ILE A 100 7.68 45.97 -18.89
N SER A 101 8.52 45.10 -19.46
CA SER A 101 9.39 45.48 -20.58
C SER A 101 8.58 45.92 -21.79
N LEU A 102 7.49 45.20 -22.10
CA LEU A 102 6.62 45.54 -23.21
C LEU A 102 5.86 46.85 -22.97
N ASN A 103 5.38 47.09 -21.75
CA ASN A 103 4.74 48.37 -21.40
C ASN A 103 5.71 49.56 -21.55
N ILE A 104 6.98 49.40 -21.18
CA ILE A 104 8.01 50.43 -21.36
C ILE A 104 8.26 50.70 -22.86
N ILE A 105 8.30 49.64 -23.68
CA ILE A 105 8.59 49.76 -25.12
C ILE A 105 7.41 50.33 -25.91
N THR A 106 6.17 49.88 -25.63
CA THR A 106 4.98 50.27 -26.41
C THR A 106 4.21 51.45 -25.82
N ASN A 107 4.52 51.83 -24.57
CA ASN A 107 3.78 52.81 -23.76
C ASN A 107 2.26 52.52 -23.68
N SER A 108 1.88 51.25 -23.79
CA SER A 108 0.49 50.82 -23.83
C SER A 108 0.27 49.59 -22.97
N ILE A 109 -0.38 49.81 -21.82
CA ILE A 109 -0.70 48.76 -20.85
C ILE A 109 -1.60 47.69 -21.48
N THR A 110 -2.53 48.08 -22.37
CA THR A 110 -3.46 47.14 -23.02
C THR A 110 -2.72 46.17 -23.94
N THR A 111 -1.79 46.66 -24.77
CA THR A 111 -0.96 45.80 -25.63
C THR A 111 -0.05 44.89 -24.80
N ALA A 112 0.52 45.42 -23.71
CA ALA A 112 1.36 44.66 -22.80
C ALA A 112 0.61 43.48 -22.16
N LEU A 113 -0.63 43.71 -21.69
CA LEU A 113 -1.46 42.67 -21.07
C LEU A 113 -1.90 41.60 -22.08
N ILE A 114 -2.31 41.98 -23.29
CA ILE A 114 -2.76 41.02 -24.32
C ILE A 114 -1.61 40.08 -24.73
N ILE A 115 -0.43 40.63 -25.01
CA ILE A 115 0.73 39.84 -25.41
C ILE A 115 1.24 38.99 -24.24
N THR A 116 1.22 39.51 -23.01
CA THR A 116 1.59 38.72 -21.82
C THR A 116 0.62 37.56 -21.60
N ALA A 117 -0.69 37.76 -21.82
CA ALA A 117 -1.67 36.68 -21.75
C ALA A 117 -1.42 35.60 -22.82
N PHE A 118 -1.07 36.01 -24.04
CA PHE A 118 -0.68 35.08 -25.10
C PHE A 118 0.60 34.30 -24.75
N LEU A 119 1.62 34.98 -24.23
CA LEU A 119 2.84 34.35 -23.72
C LEU A 119 2.53 33.39 -22.57
N ALA A 120 1.64 33.75 -21.65
CA ALA A 120 1.22 32.88 -20.56
C ALA A 120 0.55 31.60 -21.08
N ILE A 121 -0.30 31.69 -22.10
CA ILE A 121 -0.91 30.53 -22.77
C ILE A 121 0.16 29.70 -23.47
N PHE A 122 1.08 30.33 -24.20
CA PHE A 122 2.20 29.66 -24.88
C PHE A 122 3.11 28.93 -23.88
N PHE A 123 3.58 29.60 -22.83
CA PHE A 123 4.36 29.00 -21.75
C PHE A 123 3.59 27.84 -21.10
N THR A 124 2.30 28.02 -20.86
CA THR A 124 1.45 26.97 -20.28
C THR A 124 1.35 25.75 -21.20
N LEU A 125 1.24 25.94 -22.52
CA LEU A 125 1.18 24.87 -23.54
C LEU A 125 2.52 24.17 -23.78
N VAL A 126 3.63 24.89 -23.65
CA VAL A 126 4.97 24.34 -23.87
C VAL A 126 5.53 23.68 -22.61
N LEU A 127 5.40 24.33 -21.45
CA LEU A 127 5.74 23.77 -20.14
C LEU A 127 4.75 22.66 -19.70
N ASN A 128 3.60 22.58 -20.37
CA ASN A 128 2.56 21.53 -20.26
C ASN A 128 3.11 20.11 -20.24
N LEU A 129 4.21 19.87 -20.96
CA LEU A 129 4.84 18.56 -21.05
C LEU A 129 5.27 18.04 -19.66
N ASN A 130 5.59 18.97 -18.73
CA ASN A 130 6.17 18.70 -17.41
C ASN A 130 5.24 18.99 -16.21
N ILE A 131 4.05 19.59 -16.42
CA ILE A 131 3.10 19.86 -15.32
C ILE A 131 2.06 18.72 -15.22
N PHE A 132 2.05 18.02 -14.09
CA PHE A 132 1.22 16.83 -13.87
C PHE A 132 -0.30 17.11 -14.01
N HIS A 133 -0.78 18.21 -13.43
CA HIS A 133 -2.22 18.53 -13.34
C HIS A 133 -2.84 18.98 -14.67
N LEU A 134 -2.15 19.78 -15.48
CA LEU A 134 -2.70 20.31 -16.73
C LEU A 134 -2.68 19.28 -17.87
N ARG A 135 -1.66 18.40 -17.90
CA ARG A 135 -1.62 17.25 -18.82
C ARG A 135 -2.74 16.24 -18.52
N ASN A 136 -3.21 16.15 -17.27
CA ASN A 136 -4.40 15.37 -16.92
C ASN A 136 -5.70 16.00 -17.45
N PHE A 137 -5.76 17.33 -17.58
CA PHE A 137 -6.89 18.06 -18.17
C PHE A 137 -7.00 17.81 -19.68
N ILE A 138 -5.91 18.00 -20.44
CA ILE A 138 -5.91 17.76 -21.91
C ILE A 138 -6.10 16.28 -22.24
N SER A 139 -5.51 15.37 -21.46
CA SER A 139 -5.78 13.94 -21.65
C SER A 139 -7.22 13.54 -21.32
N LYS A 140 -8.06 14.39 -20.68
CA LYS A 140 -9.50 14.08 -20.54
C LYS A 140 -10.21 14.21 -21.89
N MET A 141 -9.70 15.04 -22.81
CA MET A 141 -10.24 15.18 -24.16
C MET A 141 -9.83 14.07 -25.12
N THR A 142 -8.79 13.28 -24.81
CA THR A 142 -8.30 12.19 -25.68
C THR A 142 -8.51 10.83 -25.02
N GLN A 143 -9.71 10.27 -25.18
CA GLN A 143 -9.98 8.85 -24.87
C GLN A 143 -9.55 7.98 -26.05
N SER A 144 -8.25 7.71 -26.16
CA SER A 144 -7.74 6.79 -27.18
C SER A 144 -6.76 5.79 -26.57
N PHE A 145 -6.79 4.58 -27.12
CA PHE A 145 -5.81 3.55 -26.85
C PHE A 145 -4.41 4.11 -27.17
N LYS A 146 -3.55 4.21 -26.16
CA LYS A 146 -2.26 4.89 -26.29
C LYS A 146 -1.13 3.98 -25.87
N ALA A 147 -0.16 3.79 -26.76
CA ALA A 147 1.13 3.21 -26.41
C ALA A 147 1.85 4.13 -25.41
N ILE A 148 2.37 3.54 -24.33
CA ILE A 148 3.08 4.26 -23.27
C ILE A 148 4.46 3.62 -23.05
N LYS A 149 5.41 4.42 -22.56
CA LYS A 149 6.76 3.95 -22.20
C LYS A 149 7.04 4.34 -20.74
N PRO A 150 6.54 3.57 -19.76
CA PRO A 150 6.62 3.95 -18.35
C PRO A 150 8.07 4.04 -17.83
N PHE A 151 8.99 3.29 -18.45
CA PHE A 151 10.40 3.18 -18.04
C PHE A 151 11.38 4.01 -18.87
N GLU A 152 10.90 4.85 -19.80
CA GLU A 152 11.78 5.59 -20.73
C GLU A 152 12.80 6.50 -20.02
N SER A 153 12.35 7.14 -18.94
CA SER A 153 13.18 8.04 -18.11
C SER A 153 14.10 7.29 -17.14
N PHE A 154 14.02 5.96 -17.06
CA PHE A 154 14.74 5.16 -16.08
C PHE A 154 15.91 4.38 -16.70
N THR A 155 16.89 4.09 -15.87
CA THR A 155 18.00 3.17 -16.14
C THR A 155 18.19 2.27 -14.95
N PHE A 156 18.39 0.98 -15.22
CA PHE A 156 18.59 -0.04 -14.20
C PHE A 156 20.02 -0.56 -14.28
N GLY A 157 20.66 -0.71 -13.13
CA GLY A 157 21.97 -1.32 -13.02
C GLY A 157 22.01 -2.27 -11.82
N ILE A 158 22.87 -3.27 -11.90
CA ILE A 158 23.26 -4.13 -10.78
C ILE A 158 24.75 -3.86 -10.52
N ALA A 159 25.14 -3.74 -9.26
CA ALA A 159 26.55 -3.61 -8.91
C ALA A 159 27.29 -4.92 -9.21
N GLU A 160 28.45 -4.84 -9.87
CA GLU A 160 29.28 -6.01 -10.18
C GLU A 160 29.81 -6.68 -8.91
N ASP A 161 30.25 -5.86 -7.95
CA ASP A 161 30.76 -6.31 -6.65
C ASP A 161 29.64 -6.81 -5.72
N ASP A 162 28.39 -6.44 -5.99
CA ASP A 162 27.22 -6.80 -5.19
C ASP A 162 25.97 -7.05 -6.06
N PRO A 163 25.75 -8.30 -6.51
CA PRO A 163 24.64 -8.65 -7.40
C PRO A 163 23.26 -8.61 -6.73
N THR A 164 23.19 -8.27 -5.43
CA THR A 164 21.94 -8.16 -4.65
C THR A 164 21.35 -6.76 -4.68
N THR A 165 22.14 -5.75 -5.05
CA THR A 165 21.68 -4.35 -5.10
C THR A 165 21.26 -3.94 -6.49
N LEU A 166 20.01 -3.51 -6.60
CA LEU A 166 19.49 -2.84 -7.79
C LEU A 166 19.65 -1.33 -7.66
N ILE A 167 20.31 -0.71 -8.64
CA ILE A 167 20.27 0.73 -8.83
C ILE A 167 19.19 1.11 -9.85
N ILE A 168 18.30 2.01 -9.45
CA ILE A 168 17.31 2.66 -10.32
C ILE A 168 17.67 4.14 -10.43
N MET A 169 18.01 4.58 -11.64
CA MET A 169 18.30 5.99 -11.95
C MET A 169 17.17 6.60 -12.77
N ASN A 170 16.55 7.67 -12.26
CA ASN A 170 15.65 8.53 -13.01
C ASN A 170 16.42 9.71 -13.61
N LYS A 171 16.53 9.73 -14.94
CA LYS A 171 17.29 10.72 -15.71
C LYS A 171 16.59 12.09 -15.71
N GLU A 172 15.27 12.09 -15.80
CA GLU A 172 14.46 13.32 -15.89
C GLU A 172 14.44 14.08 -14.56
N ASP A 173 14.48 13.36 -13.44
CA ASP A 173 14.43 13.97 -12.11
C ASP A 173 15.80 14.00 -11.40
N MET A 174 16.86 13.40 -11.96
CA MET A 174 18.17 13.25 -11.30
C MET A 174 18.04 12.59 -9.92
N ILE A 175 17.33 11.46 -9.87
CA ILE A 175 17.19 10.64 -8.65
C ILE A 175 17.88 9.32 -8.88
N THR A 176 18.67 8.87 -7.92
CA THR A 176 19.23 7.52 -7.88
C THR A 176 18.73 6.81 -6.63
N ILE A 177 18.29 5.57 -6.80
CA ILE A 177 17.76 4.72 -5.74
C ILE A 177 18.58 3.43 -5.73
N SER A 178 19.09 3.03 -4.58
CA SER A 178 19.48 1.63 -4.34
C SER A 178 18.34 0.90 -3.66
N THR A 179 18.06 -0.31 -4.12
CA THR A 179 17.04 -1.19 -3.53
C THR A 179 17.62 -2.58 -3.34
N ARG A 180 17.36 -3.16 -2.17
CA ARG A 180 17.56 -4.59 -1.89
C ARG A 180 16.23 -5.24 -1.56
N ILE A 181 16.00 -6.42 -2.12
CA ILE A 181 14.73 -7.13 -2.01
C ILE A 181 14.97 -8.49 -1.38
N PHE A 182 14.28 -8.74 -0.28
CA PHE A 182 14.18 -10.02 0.39
C PHE A 182 12.88 -10.71 0.00
N LYS A 183 12.92 -12.03 -0.16
CA LYS A 183 11.76 -12.89 -0.34
C LYS A 183 11.65 -13.83 0.84
N ILE A 184 10.44 -14.02 1.38
CA ILE A 184 10.22 -15.08 2.36
C ILE A 184 10.27 -16.44 1.65
N GLU A 185 11.18 -17.30 2.08
CA GLU A 185 11.30 -18.69 1.61
C GLU A 185 10.43 -19.64 2.43
N VAL A 186 10.50 -19.52 3.76
CA VAL A 186 9.81 -20.41 4.70
C VAL A 186 8.88 -19.58 5.56
N LEU A 187 7.59 -19.90 5.52
CA LEU A 187 6.57 -19.34 6.40
C LEU A 187 6.20 -20.40 7.44
N PRO A 188 6.63 -20.26 8.70
CA PRO A 188 6.37 -21.25 9.74
C PRO A 188 4.89 -21.28 10.12
N GLU A 189 4.39 -22.48 10.39
CA GLU A 189 3.07 -22.69 10.97
C GLU A 189 3.06 -22.28 12.45
N ASN A 190 1.95 -21.70 12.91
CA ASN A 190 1.66 -21.41 14.33
C ASN A 190 2.55 -20.43 15.11
N VAL A 191 3.57 -19.81 14.50
CA VAL A 191 4.34 -18.74 15.16
C VAL A 191 3.78 -17.38 14.75
N LYS A 192 3.29 -16.61 15.73
CA LYS A 192 2.97 -15.20 15.52
C LYS A 192 4.26 -14.40 15.66
N PRO A 193 4.71 -13.69 14.61
CA PRO A 193 5.89 -12.86 14.72
C PRO A 193 5.63 -11.70 15.69
N THR A 194 6.68 -11.22 16.35
CA THR A 194 6.62 -10.01 17.19
C THR A 194 6.63 -8.76 16.31
N LEU A 195 5.64 -8.63 15.43
CA LEU A 195 5.56 -7.58 14.41
C LEU A 195 5.59 -6.17 15.03
N ASN A 196 5.09 -6.01 16.25
CA ASN A 196 5.20 -4.76 17.00
C ASN A 196 6.66 -4.38 17.32
N GLN A 197 7.45 -5.34 17.80
CA GLN A 197 8.88 -5.13 18.10
C GLN A 197 9.67 -4.92 16.82
N PHE A 198 9.36 -5.67 15.76
CA PHE A 198 9.96 -5.47 14.43
C PHE A 198 9.74 -4.05 13.91
N ILE A 199 8.49 -3.57 13.87
CA ILE A 199 8.18 -2.20 13.44
C ILE A 199 8.85 -1.17 14.35
N LYS A 200 8.83 -1.39 15.67
CA LYS A 200 9.49 -0.51 16.63
C LYS A 200 11.00 -0.41 16.41
N ALA A 201 11.67 -1.53 16.12
CA ALA A 201 13.10 -1.58 15.83
C ALA A 201 13.42 -0.84 14.53
N LEU A 202 12.66 -1.09 13.45
CA LEU A 202 12.82 -0.36 12.19
C LEU A 202 12.58 1.15 12.34
N TYR A 203 11.62 1.55 13.18
CA TYR A 203 11.40 2.97 13.48
C TYR A 203 12.61 3.58 14.17
N SER A 204 13.17 2.88 15.15
CA SER A 204 14.33 3.33 15.93
C SER A 204 15.58 3.45 15.06
N ALA A 205 15.78 2.49 14.15
CA ALA A 205 16.85 2.50 13.15
C ALA A 205 16.59 3.45 11.96
N ARG A 206 15.41 4.10 11.90
CA ARG A 206 15.00 5.00 10.82
C ARG A 206 14.98 4.35 9.42
N ILE A 207 14.68 3.05 9.38
CA ILE A 207 14.65 2.29 8.13
C ILE A 207 13.29 2.41 7.47
N GLN A 208 13.30 2.93 6.25
CA GLN A 208 12.14 2.84 5.35
C GLN A 208 12.10 1.46 4.69
N TYR A 209 10.92 0.88 4.63
CA TYR A 209 10.72 -0.46 4.10
C TYR A 209 9.44 -0.57 3.31
N THR A 210 9.38 -1.58 2.44
CA THR A 210 8.18 -1.94 1.70
C THR A 210 7.85 -3.39 1.97
N TYR A 211 6.59 -3.64 2.30
CA TYR A 211 5.99 -4.97 2.39
C TYR A 211 5.11 -5.21 1.17
N GLN A 212 5.36 -6.27 0.43
CA GLN A 212 4.60 -6.59 -0.77
C GLN A 212 4.20 -8.06 -0.81
N VAL A 213 2.93 -8.33 -1.10
CA VAL A 213 2.41 -9.67 -1.40
C VAL A 213 2.01 -9.72 -2.87
N VAL A 214 2.54 -10.70 -3.58
CA VAL A 214 2.24 -10.96 -5.00
C VAL A 214 1.67 -12.36 -5.11
N GLN A 215 0.44 -12.48 -5.59
CA GLN A 215 -0.17 -13.76 -5.94
C GLN A 215 -0.42 -13.81 -7.44
N ASN A 216 0.31 -14.69 -8.11
CA ASN A 216 0.25 -14.87 -9.55
C ASN A 216 -0.05 -16.34 -9.89
N PRO A 217 -0.80 -16.63 -10.96
CA PRO A 217 -0.86 -17.97 -11.50
C PRO A 217 0.51 -18.37 -12.04
N ILE A 218 0.88 -19.64 -11.91
CA ILE A 218 2.12 -20.18 -12.46
C ILE A 218 1.95 -20.26 -13.96
N ILE A 219 2.72 -19.45 -14.68
CA ILE A 219 2.69 -19.40 -16.13
C ILE A 219 4.11 -19.56 -16.64
N ASN A 220 4.38 -20.72 -17.24
CA ASN A 220 5.60 -20.94 -18.00
C ASN A 220 5.38 -20.38 -19.40
N VAL A 221 6.17 -19.37 -19.77
CA VAL A 221 6.23 -18.89 -21.16
C VAL A 221 7.33 -19.70 -21.84
N PRO A 222 7.02 -20.53 -22.86
CA PRO A 222 8.05 -21.27 -23.57
C PRO A 222 8.96 -20.28 -24.30
N LEU A 223 10.23 -20.23 -23.89
CA LEU A 223 11.31 -19.50 -24.55
C LEU A 223 12.00 -20.47 -25.53
N THR A 224 11.34 -20.82 -26.65
CA THR A 224 11.96 -21.68 -27.69
C THR A 224 11.65 -21.22 -29.11
N SER A 225 12.59 -21.50 -30.01
CA SER A 225 12.68 -21.11 -31.42
C SER A 225 11.47 -21.51 -32.28
N PRO A 226 11.23 -20.83 -33.42
CA PRO A 226 9.98 -20.91 -34.20
C PRO A 226 9.53 -22.31 -34.62
N GLU A 227 10.45 -23.26 -34.81
CA GLU A 227 10.17 -24.54 -35.46
C GLU A 227 9.49 -25.59 -34.56
N THR A 228 9.50 -25.41 -33.24
CA THR A 228 8.79 -26.28 -32.27
C THR A 228 7.49 -25.65 -31.72
N GLN A 229 7.16 -24.42 -32.11
CA GLN A 229 6.10 -23.61 -31.48
C GLN A 229 4.68 -24.09 -31.80
N ASP A 230 4.41 -24.61 -32.99
CA ASP A 230 3.05 -24.93 -33.40
C ASP A 230 2.47 -26.17 -32.68
N LEU A 231 3.31 -27.14 -32.30
CA LEU A 231 2.88 -28.37 -31.63
C LEU A 231 2.56 -28.18 -30.13
N GLU A 232 3.32 -27.35 -29.41
CA GLU A 232 3.08 -27.10 -27.98
C GLU A 232 1.93 -26.10 -27.74
N LEU A 233 1.76 -25.11 -28.62
CA LEU A 233 0.71 -24.09 -28.47
C LEU A 233 -0.70 -24.65 -28.69
N HIS A 234 -0.87 -25.58 -29.63
CA HIS A 234 -2.16 -26.25 -29.86
C HIS A 234 -2.59 -27.08 -28.64
N SER A 235 -1.64 -27.65 -27.89
CA SER A 235 -1.94 -28.37 -26.64
C SER A 235 -2.39 -27.44 -25.49
N HIS A 236 -1.88 -26.19 -25.45
CA HIS A 236 -2.26 -25.20 -24.44
C HIS A 236 -3.56 -24.45 -24.76
N GLN A 237 -3.90 -24.27 -26.04
CA GLN A 237 -5.21 -23.73 -26.44
C GLN A 237 -6.34 -24.73 -26.17
N THR A 238 -6.12 -26.02 -26.44
CA THR A 238 -7.12 -27.09 -26.20
C THR A 238 -7.24 -27.49 -24.72
N LYS A 239 -6.17 -27.39 -23.91
CA LYS A 239 -6.25 -27.58 -22.45
C LYS A 239 -6.91 -26.43 -21.69
N ASN A 240 -7.05 -25.24 -22.28
CA ASN A 240 -7.66 -24.08 -21.62
C ASN A 240 -9.17 -23.94 -21.85
N THR A 241 -9.77 -24.73 -22.76
CA THR A 241 -11.22 -24.85 -22.90
C THR A 241 -11.84 -25.80 -21.86
N ASN A 242 -11.03 -26.67 -21.25
CA ASN A 242 -11.43 -27.51 -20.12
C ASN A 242 -10.72 -26.99 -18.85
N ASN A 243 -11.45 -26.78 -17.77
CA ASN A 243 -10.95 -26.35 -16.46
C ASN A 243 -9.87 -27.32 -15.91
N SER A 244 -8.64 -27.21 -16.38
CA SER A 244 -7.47 -27.84 -15.74
C SER A 244 -6.79 -26.82 -14.82
N ASP A 245 -6.46 -27.27 -13.63
CA ASP A 245 -6.21 -26.47 -12.44
C ASP A 245 -5.08 -25.46 -12.58
N LYS A 246 -5.42 -24.17 -12.42
CA LYS A 246 -4.45 -23.07 -12.39
C LYS A 246 -3.79 -23.03 -11.02
N THR A 247 -2.57 -23.52 -10.93
CA THR A 247 -1.73 -23.39 -9.74
C THR A 247 -1.32 -21.93 -9.53
N TYR A 248 -1.39 -21.44 -8.28
CA TYR A 248 -1.02 -20.07 -7.91
C TYR A 248 0.24 -20.08 -7.04
N ARG A 249 1.15 -19.14 -7.32
CA ARG A 249 2.32 -18.83 -6.50
C ARG A 249 2.09 -17.53 -5.75
N THR A 250 2.11 -17.60 -4.42
CA THR A 250 2.20 -16.43 -3.55
C THR A 250 3.67 -16.19 -3.21
N SER A 251 4.15 -14.96 -3.42
CA SER A 251 5.47 -14.50 -3.00
C SER A 251 5.33 -13.27 -2.11
N ILE A 252 6.04 -13.26 -1.00
CA ILE A 252 6.06 -12.15 -0.05
C ILE A 252 7.44 -11.53 -0.07
N TYR A 253 7.50 -10.22 -0.30
CA TYR A 253 8.72 -9.45 -0.40
C TYR A 253 8.81 -8.38 0.68
N PHE A 254 10.02 -8.22 1.22
CA PHE A 254 10.42 -7.07 2.01
C PHE A 254 11.53 -6.35 1.27
N SER A 255 11.47 -5.03 1.13
CA SER A 255 12.57 -4.29 0.52
C SER A 255 12.94 -3.06 1.31
N VAL A 256 14.24 -2.79 1.37
CA VAL A 256 14.81 -1.53 1.85
C VAL A 256 15.37 -0.76 0.67
N TYR A 257 15.35 0.56 0.77
CA TYR A 257 15.89 1.42 -0.26
C TYR A 257 16.46 2.71 0.32
N HIS A 258 17.47 3.25 -0.35
CA HIS A 258 18.05 4.55 -0.05
C HIS A 258 18.05 5.42 -1.31
N VAL A 259 17.84 6.72 -1.15
CA VAL A 259 17.63 7.66 -2.28
C VAL A 259 18.58 8.84 -2.19
N VAL A 260 19.31 9.07 -3.27
CA VAL A 260 20.15 10.25 -3.46
C VAL A 260 19.59 11.12 -4.58
N LYS A 261 19.52 12.44 -4.31
CA LYS A 261 19.02 13.46 -5.24
C LYS A 261 20.18 14.27 -5.82
N GLY A 262 20.11 14.56 -7.11
CA GLY A 262 21.09 15.37 -7.85
C GLY A 262 22.11 14.53 -8.61
N ILE A 263 23.26 15.12 -8.93
CA ILE A 263 24.33 14.48 -9.69
C ILE A 263 24.89 13.31 -8.88
N LEU A 264 24.98 12.14 -9.52
CA LEU A 264 25.57 10.94 -8.95
C LEU A 264 27.09 10.99 -9.15
N THR A 265 27.82 11.25 -8.06
CA THR A 265 29.29 11.17 -8.00
C THR A 265 29.71 9.79 -7.47
N ARG A 266 30.99 9.43 -7.62
CA ARG A 266 31.51 8.17 -7.07
C ARG A 266 31.32 8.08 -5.55
N THR A 267 31.54 9.19 -4.84
CA THR A 267 31.33 9.29 -3.39
C THR A 267 29.88 9.02 -3.01
N ARG A 268 28.94 9.69 -3.68
CA ARG A 268 27.49 9.49 -3.46
C ARG A 268 27.01 8.10 -3.83
N LEU A 269 27.63 7.47 -4.83
CA LEU A 269 27.36 6.07 -5.16
C LEU A 269 27.86 5.14 -4.04
N GLY A 270 29.06 5.39 -3.50
CA GLY A 270 29.59 4.68 -2.33
C GLY A 270 28.67 4.82 -1.11
N GLU A 271 28.30 6.05 -0.76
CA GLU A 271 27.34 6.33 0.33
C GLU A 271 26.01 5.59 0.11
N LEU A 272 25.49 5.59 -1.11
CA LEU A 272 24.22 4.94 -1.45
C LEU A 272 24.30 3.40 -1.36
N MET A 273 25.47 2.82 -1.61
CA MET A 273 25.73 1.38 -1.46
C MET A 273 25.92 0.97 0.00
N GLU A 274 26.69 1.75 0.74
CA GLU A 274 26.93 1.53 2.18
C GLU A 274 25.62 1.63 2.96
N GLN A 275 24.85 2.69 2.75
CA GLN A 275 23.57 2.91 3.46
C GLN A 275 22.54 1.82 3.17
N VAL A 276 22.42 1.35 1.91
CA VAL A 276 21.47 0.26 1.61
C VAL A 276 21.94 -1.08 2.17
N GLN A 277 23.26 -1.31 2.24
CA GLN A 277 23.85 -2.48 2.87
C GLN A 277 23.55 -2.49 4.37
N ASP A 278 23.74 -1.36 5.06
CA ASP A 278 23.45 -1.21 6.48
C ASP A 278 21.96 -1.44 6.77
N TYR A 279 21.07 -0.79 5.99
CA TYR A 279 19.63 -1.00 6.11
C TYR A 279 19.22 -2.46 5.87
N SER A 280 19.92 -3.13 4.96
CA SER A 280 19.66 -4.52 4.61
C SER A 280 20.11 -5.47 5.72
N LEU A 281 21.28 -5.24 6.32
CA LEU A 281 21.77 -6.02 7.46
C LEU A 281 20.87 -5.83 8.68
N GLU A 282 20.48 -4.59 8.96
CA GLU A 282 19.63 -4.24 10.09
C GLU A 282 18.20 -4.80 9.91
N LEU A 283 17.64 -4.75 8.69
CA LEU A 283 16.37 -5.42 8.41
C LEU A 283 16.49 -6.92 8.60
N GLN A 284 17.55 -7.55 8.08
CA GLN A 284 17.76 -8.99 8.20
C GLN A 284 17.91 -9.43 9.65
N SER A 285 18.74 -8.73 10.43
CA SER A 285 18.95 -8.96 11.86
C SER A 285 17.65 -8.83 12.65
N ASN A 286 16.92 -7.71 12.46
CA ASN A 286 15.63 -7.50 13.11
C ASN A 286 14.58 -8.51 12.65
N PHE A 287 14.60 -8.95 11.40
CA PHE A 287 13.69 -9.98 10.91
C PHE A 287 13.98 -11.31 11.60
N SER A 288 15.23 -11.77 11.64
CA SER A 288 15.63 -12.99 12.35
C SER A 288 15.32 -12.94 13.85
N ALA A 289 15.45 -11.77 14.48
CA ALA A 289 15.15 -11.57 15.90
C ALA A 289 13.65 -11.54 16.23
N ASN A 290 12.78 -11.18 15.28
CA ASN A 290 11.33 -11.04 15.53
C ASN A 290 10.47 -12.09 14.80
N PHE A 291 11.07 -12.81 13.85
CA PHE A 291 10.47 -13.87 13.06
C PHE A 291 11.35 -15.13 13.15
N HIS A 292 11.55 -15.67 14.35
CA HIS A 292 12.51 -16.74 14.66
C HIS A 292 12.43 -17.99 13.77
N HIS A 293 11.26 -18.27 13.18
CA HIS A 293 11.02 -19.46 12.37
C HIS A 293 10.75 -19.13 10.89
N THR A 294 10.87 -17.86 10.49
CA THR A 294 10.67 -17.41 9.10
C THR A 294 12.02 -17.17 8.46
N LYS A 295 12.28 -17.85 7.34
CA LYS A 295 13.51 -17.63 6.57
C LYS A 295 13.27 -16.63 5.45
N ILE A 296 14.11 -15.60 5.39
CA ILE A 296 14.18 -14.67 4.27
C ILE A 296 15.46 -14.89 3.46
N ALA A 297 15.35 -14.79 2.14
CA ALA A 297 16.48 -14.79 1.23
C ALA A 297 16.60 -13.44 0.53
N LEU A 298 17.80 -12.89 0.54
CA LEU A 298 18.15 -11.72 -0.25
C LEU A 298 18.26 -12.13 -1.72
N LEU A 299 17.48 -11.49 -2.59
CA LEU A 299 17.43 -11.82 -4.01
C LEU A 299 18.65 -11.25 -4.74
N SER A 300 19.14 -11.98 -5.73
CA SER A 300 20.24 -11.55 -6.61
C SER A 300 19.94 -11.90 -8.06
N GLY A 301 20.63 -11.24 -9.01
CA GLY A 301 20.56 -11.58 -10.43
C GLY A 301 19.14 -11.61 -11.00
N ASN A 302 18.75 -12.73 -11.64
CA ASN A 302 17.45 -12.87 -12.30
C ASN A 302 16.27 -12.82 -11.32
N ASP A 303 16.41 -13.38 -10.12
CA ASP A 303 15.34 -13.38 -9.12
C ASP A 303 15.00 -11.95 -8.66
N LEU A 304 16.03 -11.12 -8.51
CA LEU A 304 15.88 -9.70 -8.20
C LEU A 304 15.09 -8.98 -9.29
N ILE A 305 15.39 -9.27 -10.57
CA ILE A 305 14.68 -8.65 -11.69
C ILE A 305 13.23 -9.15 -11.80
N ASN A 306 13.00 -10.44 -11.59
CA ASN A 306 11.66 -11.02 -11.59
C ASN A 306 10.80 -10.44 -10.46
N ALA A 307 11.38 -10.19 -9.29
CA ALA A 307 10.68 -9.49 -8.21
C ALA A 307 10.22 -8.09 -8.63
N ILE A 308 11.04 -7.31 -9.34
CA ILE A 308 10.69 -5.94 -9.80
C ILE A 308 9.60 -5.95 -10.86
N ARG A 309 9.54 -6.98 -11.72
CA ARG A 309 8.48 -7.09 -12.71
C ARG A 309 7.12 -7.16 -12.02
N SER A 310 6.99 -7.97 -10.95
CA SER A 310 5.71 -8.16 -10.23
C SER A 310 4.57 -8.48 -11.21
N LEU A 311 4.88 -9.32 -12.21
CA LEU A 311 4.00 -9.77 -13.27
C LEU A 311 3.71 -11.25 -13.11
N ILE A 312 2.65 -11.70 -13.76
CA ILE A 312 2.17 -13.07 -13.68
C ILE A 312 3.22 -14.10 -14.17
N CYS A 313 4.16 -13.69 -15.03
CA CYS A 313 5.16 -14.59 -15.59
C CYS A 313 6.56 -14.31 -15.04
N GLU A 314 7.28 -15.40 -14.79
CA GLU A 314 8.74 -15.40 -14.64
C GLU A 314 9.34 -15.56 -16.04
N LEU A 315 10.30 -14.71 -16.39
CA LEU A 315 11.02 -14.78 -17.66
C LEU A 315 12.50 -14.84 -17.34
N ASP A 316 13.19 -15.80 -17.92
CA ASP A 316 14.64 -15.84 -17.86
C ASP A 316 15.21 -14.65 -18.63
N ILE A 317 16.20 -14.01 -18.03
CA ILE A 317 16.89 -12.88 -18.65
C ILE A 317 18.30 -13.33 -18.95
N GLU A 318 18.71 -13.16 -20.20
CA GLU A 318 20.12 -13.12 -20.54
C GLU A 318 20.71 -11.84 -19.93
N ILE A 319 21.30 -11.97 -18.74
CA ILE A 319 22.10 -10.90 -18.14
C ILE A 319 23.42 -10.83 -18.92
N ASN A 320 23.40 -10.26 -20.13
CA ASN A 320 24.57 -10.21 -21.01
C ASN A 320 25.79 -9.63 -20.27
N PRO A 321 26.84 -10.43 -20.02
CA PRO A 321 28.09 -9.97 -19.41
C PRO A 321 28.95 -9.08 -20.32
N GLY A 322 28.53 -8.83 -21.56
CA GLY A 322 29.42 -8.31 -22.60
C GLY A 322 28.84 -7.27 -23.54
N GLU A 323 27.67 -6.68 -23.29
CA GLU A 323 27.30 -5.43 -23.97
C GLU A 323 27.89 -4.20 -23.26
N ASP A 324 29.20 -4.28 -22.98
CA ASP A 324 30.13 -3.14 -22.90
C ASP A 324 30.31 -2.43 -24.26
N LYS A 325 29.38 -2.63 -25.20
CA LYS A 325 29.14 -1.62 -26.22
C LYS A 325 28.42 -0.50 -25.51
N TYR A 326 29.23 0.44 -25.03
CA TYR A 326 28.96 1.87 -24.97
C TYR A 326 27.57 2.16 -25.49
N LEU A 327 26.75 2.85 -24.70
CA LEU A 327 25.57 3.53 -25.19
C LEU A 327 25.94 4.55 -26.29
N LYS A 328 26.31 4.07 -27.49
CA LYS A 328 25.84 4.56 -28.77
C LYS A 328 24.34 4.26 -28.83
N THR A 329 23.57 4.74 -27.85
CA THR A 329 22.45 5.57 -28.25
C THR A 329 23.08 6.59 -29.17
N LYS A 330 23.01 6.37 -30.50
CA LYS A 330 23.22 7.42 -31.50
C LYS A 330 22.63 8.64 -30.83
N SER A 331 23.46 9.63 -30.51
CA SER A 331 22.96 10.87 -29.93
C SER A 331 21.99 11.37 -30.99
N LYS A 332 20.70 11.08 -30.82
CA LYS A 332 19.67 11.70 -31.61
C LYS A 332 19.60 13.11 -31.07
N PHE A 333 20.64 13.89 -31.32
CA PHE A 333 20.73 15.31 -31.03
C PHE A 333 19.52 16.01 -31.68
N LEU A 334 19.06 15.49 -32.83
CA LEU A 334 17.80 15.85 -33.48
C LEU A 334 16.51 15.56 -32.67
N GLN A 335 16.49 14.62 -31.72
CA GLN A 335 15.32 14.41 -30.85
C GLN A 335 15.30 15.38 -29.65
N ILE A 336 16.40 16.10 -29.39
CA ILE A 336 16.54 17.06 -28.28
C ILE A 336 15.98 18.43 -28.69
N PHE A 337 16.20 18.82 -29.96
CA PHE A 337 15.82 20.12 -30.52
C PHE A 337 14.41 20.59 -30.13
N PRO A 338 13.32 19.79 -30.24
CA PRO A 338 11.99 20.30 -29.92
C PRO A 338 11.74 20.55 -28.43
N LYS A 339 12.44 19.89 -27.50
CA LYS A 339 12.26 20.11 -26.04
C LYS A 339 13.08 21.31 -25.54
N THR A 340 14.25 21.57 -26.12
CA THR A 340 15.14 22.68 -25.73
C THR A 340 14.85 23.99 -26.46
N LEU A 341 14.23 23.92 -27.65
CA LEU A 341 13.92 25.08 -28.49
C LEU A 341 13.08 26.14 -27.78
N PRO A 342 12.04 25.81 -26.99
CA PRO A 342 11.28 26.83 -26.28
C PRO A 342 12.10 27.56 -25.23
N PHE A 343 13.01 26.86 -24.57
CA PHE A 343 13.89 27.46 -23.59
C PHE A 343 14.92 28.40 -24.24
N LEU A 344 15.50 27.99 -25.36
CA LEU A 344 16.35 28.85 -26.19
C LEU A 344 15.57 30.06 -26.71
N PHE A 345 14.33 29.87 -27.15
CA PHE A 345 13.44 30.96 -27.54
C PHE A 345 13.22 31.94 -26.39
N THR A 346 13.00 31.46 -25.16
CA THR A 346 12.81 32.36 -24.01
C THR A 346 14.08 33.11 -23.63
N ILE A 347 15.25 32.48 -23.72
CA ILE A 347 16.54 33.16 -23.50
C ILE A 347 16.79 34.20 -24.61
N GLY A 348 16.50 33.86 -25.86
CA GLY A 348 16.63 34.77 -27.00
C GLY A 348 15.66 35.95 -26.90
N LEU A 349 14.40 35.70 -26.55
CA LEU A 349 13.37 36.72 -26.40
C LEU A 349 13.71 37.66 -25.22
N THR A 350 14.08 37.12 -24.05
CA THR A 350 14.53 37.96 -22.92
C THR A 350 15.74 38.82 -23.31
N SER A 351 16.71 38.25 -24.03
CA SER A 351 17.87 39.01 -24.52
C SER A 351 17.47 40.12 -25.49
N LEU A 352 16.54 39.86 -26.43
CA LEU A 352 16.02 40.86 -27.36
C LEU A 352 15.34 42.03 -26.64
N PHE A 353 14.50 41.75 -25.64
CA PHE A 353 13.85 42.80 -24.85
C PHE A 353 14.88 43.64 -24.09
N LEU A 354 15.94 43.04 -23.55
CA LEU A 354 17.01 43.80 -22.87
C LEU A 354 17.79 44.69 -23.84
N ILE A 355 18.01 44.24 -25.08
CA ILE A 355 18.63 45.07 -26.14
C ILE A 355 17.72 46.27 -26.46
N LEU A 356 16.41 46.05 -26.63
CA LEU A 356 15.45 47.13 -26.91
C LEU A 356 15.35 48.15 -25.75
N LEU A 357 15.67 47.73 -24.52
CA LEU A 357 15.75 48.59 -23.34
C LEU A 357 17.13 49.25 -23.15
N ASN A 358 18.05 49.14 -24.12
CA ASN A 358 19.42 49.68 -24.07
C ASN A 358 20.26 49.19 -22.88
N VAL A 359 20.06 47.96 -22.42
CA VAL A 359 20.87 47.36 -21.34
C VAL A 359 22.27 47.00 -21.87
N PRO A 360 23.37 47.27 -21.13
CA PRO A 360 24.72 46.92 -21.58
C PRO A 360 24.91 45.42 -21.80
N ALA A 361 25.69 45.04 -22.82
CA ALA A 361 25.87 43.66 -23.26
C ALA A 361 26.34 42.70 -22.15
N VAL A 362 27.21 43.15 -21.24
CA VAL A 362 27.71 42.35 -20.11
C VAL A 362 26.58 41.88 -19.18
N PHE A 363 25.59 42.75 -18.92
CA PHE A 363 24.43 42.40 -18.11
C PHE A 363 23.48 41.45 -18.84
N ILE A 364 23.31 41.63 -20.16
CA ILE A 364 22.50 40.72 -20.99
C ILE A 364 23.07 39.29 -20.94
N ILE A 365 24.38 39.15 -21.12
CA ILE A 365 25.07 37.84 -21.04
C ILE A 365 24.90 37.23 -19.64
N SER A 366 25.07 38.03 -18.59
CA SER A 366 24.92 37.56 -17.20
C SER A 366 23.51 37.07 -16.91
N ILE A 367 22.48 37.82 -17.33
CA ILE A 367 21.07 37.45 -17.17
C ILE A 367 20.75 36.19 -17.99
N ALA A 368 21.25 36.09 -19.22
CA ALA A 368 21.06 34.91 -20.07
C ALA A 368 21.68 33.64 -19.44
N LEU A 369 22.87 33.74 -18.84
CA LEU A 369 23.52 32.65 -18.12
C LEU A 369 22.73 32.23 -16.87
N ILE A 370 22.28 33.19 -16.06
CA ILE A 370 21.45 32.93 -14.87
C ILE A 370 20.14 32.25 -15.27
N LEU A 371 19.46 32.78 -16.30
CA LEU A 371 18.22 32.23 -16.82
C LEU A 371 18.42 30.81 -17.36
N GLY A 372 19.50 30.58 -18.11
CA GLY A 372 19.90 29.26 -18.59
C GLY A 372 20.11 28.28 -17.44
N PHE A 373 20.81 28.68 -16.38
CA PHE A 373 21.00 27.85 -15.19
C PHE A 373 19.68 27.48 -14.50
N PHE A 374 18.76 28.44 -14.31
CA PHE A 374 17.45 28.16 -13.70
C PHE A 374 16.60 27.23 -14.58
N ILE A 375 16.61 27.43 -15.89
CA ILE A 375 15.90 26.55 -16.83
C ILE A 375 16.42 25.12 -16.74
N ILE A 376 17.74 24.95 -16.79
CA ILE A 376 18.37 23.63 -16.75
C ILE A 376 18.09 22.94 -15.41
N THR A 377 18.14 23.67 -14.29
CA THR A 377 17.93 23.10 -12.95
C THR A 377 16.46 22.84 -12.61
N LEU A 378 15.51 23.60 -13.16
CA LEU A 378 14.07 23.43 -12.87
C LEU A 378 13.34 22.60 -13.92
N TRP A 379 13.72 22.69 -15.18
CA TRP A 379 12.93 22.19 -16.31
C TRP A 379 13.64 21.19 -17.23
N ASP A 380 14.93 21.39 -17.54
CA ASP A 380 15.70 20.49 -18.42
C ASP A 380 16.85 19.78 -17.68
N ARG A 381 16.47 19.00 -16.65
CA ARG A 381 17.41 18.21 -15.84
C ARG A 381 18.00 17.03 -16.60
N ASP A 382 17.34 16.56 -17.65
CA ASP A 382 17.87 15.57 -18.58
C ASP A 382 19.18 16.06 -19.24
N LEU A 383 19.30 17.36 -19.49
CA LEU A 383 20.56 17.95 -19.97
C LEU A 383 21.66 17.81 -18.93
N MET A 384 21.39 18.10 -17.65
CA MET A 384 22.33 17.87 -16.53
C MET A 384 22.72 16.40 -16.39
N TYR A 385 21.75 15.49 -16.51
CA TYR A 385 22.02 14.06 -16.50
C TYR A 385 23.01 13.68 -17.60
N ARG A 386 22.77 14.14 -18.84
CA ARG A 386 23.64 13.82 -19.97
C ARG A 386 25.04 14.43 -19.85
N MET A 387 25.15 15.66 -19.34
CA MET A 387 26.44 16.30 -19.06
C MET A 387 27.21 15.54 -17.97
N SER A 388 26.52 15.03 -16.95
CA SER A 388 27.13 14.22 -15.89
C SER A 388 27.36 12.76 -16.30
N ARG A 389 26.68 12.27 -17.34
CA ARG A 389 26.75 10.89 -17.81
C ARG A 389 28.13 10.49 -18.35
N SER A 390 28.91 11.41 -18.94
CA SER A 390 30.27 11.05 -19.36
C SER A 390 31.14 10.67 -18.16
N ARG A 391 30.94 11.33 -17.00
CA ARG A 391 31.58 10.98 -15.73
C ARG A 391 31.04 9.66 -15.17
N PHE A 392 29.76 9.36 -15.41
CA PHE A 392 29.11 8.13 -14.97
C PHE A 392 29.61 6.89 -15.72
N ASN A 393 29.83 6.98 -17.03
CA ASN A 393 30.37 5.87 -17.83
C ASN A 393 31.80 5.46 -17.41
N HIS A 394 32.47 6.25 -16.57
CA HIS A 394 33.77 5.93 -15.97
C HIS A 394 33.67 5.30 -14.57
N LEU A 395 32.47 5.13 -14.01
CA LEU A 395 32.26 4.37 -12.78
C LEU A 395 32.32 2.87 -13.13
N LYS A 396 33.53 2.29 -13.03
CA LYS A 396 33.73 0.83 -13.07
C LYS A 396 32.84 0.16 -12.00
N GLY A 397 32.25 -1.00 -12.30
CA GLY A 397 31.51 -1.80 -11.31
C GLY A 397 29.97 -1.78 -11.43
N LEU A 398 29.37 -1.28 -12.53
CA LEU A 398 27.92 -1.29 -12.72
C LEU A 398 27.51 -1.94 -14.05
N LYS A 399 26.83 -3.09 -13.94
CA LYS A 399 26.26 -3.81 -15.07
C LYS A 399 24.84 -3.32 -15.34
N LEU A 400 24.63 -2.70 -16.50
CA LEU A 400 23.29 -2.24 -16.91
C LEU A 400 22.38 -3.43 -17.26
N VAL A 401 21.11 -3.33 -16.85
CA VAL A 401 20.10 -4.36 -17.11
C VAL A 401 18.87 -3.71 -17.73
N TYR A 402 18.16 -4.46 -18.58
CA TYR A 402 16.91 -4.03 -19.21
C TYR A 402 15.75 -4.93 -18.79
N PRO A 403 15.22 -4.79 -17.56
CA PRO A 403 14.16 -5.65 -17.02
C PRO A 403 12.93 -5.77 -17.91
N PHE A 404 12.63 -4.73 -18.67
CA PHE A 404 11.39 -4.59 -19.45
C PHE A 404 11.60 -4.59 -20.97
N LYS A 405 12.71 -5.14 -21.48
CA LYS A 405 13.04 -5.16 -22.93
C LYS A 405 11.93 -5.79 -23.79
N HIS A 406 11.32 -6.87 -23.29
CA HIS A 406 10.31 -7.69 -23.97
C HIS A 406 8.86 -7.21 -23.79
N PHE A 407 8.67 -6.03 -23.16
CA PHE A 407 7.37 -5.57 -22.71
C PHE A 407 6.92 -4.35 -23.51
N ARG A 408 5.71 -4.42 -24.08
CA ARG A 408 5.03 -3.27 -24.68
C ARG A 408 3.84 -2.86 -23.80
N PHE A 409 3.75 -1.56 -23.50
CA PHE A 409 2.74 -1.04 -22.61
C PHE A 409 1.72 -0.18 -23.36
N PHE A 410 0.46 -0.39 -23.04
CA PHE A 410 -0.65 0.41 -23.58
C PHE A 410 -1.58 0.85 -22.44
N SER A 411 -2.23 1.99 -22.61
CA SER A 411 -3.22 2.49 -21.65
C SER A 411 -4.52 2.80 -22.39
N ALA A 412 -5.63 2.24 -21.89
CA ALA A 412 -6.98 2.58 -22.31
C ALA A 412 -7.96 2.43 -21.14
N ASN A 413 -8.98 3.29 -21.06
CA ASN A 413 -10.09 3.19 -20.10
C ASN A 413 -9.68 2.99 -18.62
N ASN A 414 -8.58 3.62 -18.19
CA ASN A 414 -7.99 3.44 -16.85
C ASN A 414 -7.63 1.97 -16.55
N CYS A 415 -7.11 1.29 -17.57
CA CYS A 415 -6.55 -0.05 -17.55
C CYS A 415 -5.17 0.00 -18.21
N LEU A 416 -4.20 -0.70 -17.61
CA LEU A 416 -2.85 -0.84 -18.15
C LEU A 416 -2.77 -2.18 -18.84
N PHE A 417 -2.48 -2.18 -20.14
CA PHE A 417 -2.21 -3.39 -20.89
C PHE A 417 -0.71 -3.59 -21.05
N ILE A 418 -0.27 -4.83 -20.88
CA ILE A 418 1.14 -5.21 -20.97
C ILE A 418 1.20 -6.41 -21.91
N LEU A 419 1.83 -6.23 -23.06
CA LEU A 419 2.10 -7.29 -24.01
C LEU A 419 3.54 -7.78 -23.79
N ILE A 420 3.67 -9.08 -23.51
CA ILE A 420 4.93 -9.76 -23.21
C ILE A 420 5.24 -10.69 -24.38
N ASP A 421 6.41 -10.50 -25.00
CA ASP A 421 6.93 -11.32 -26.12
C ASP A 421 5.90 -11.57 -27.24
N GLU A 422 4.98 -10.62 -27.47
CA GLU A 422 3.91 -10.72 -28.47
C GLU A 422 2.87 -11.84 -28.27
N HIS A 423 3.08 -12.75 -27.30
CA HIS A 423 2.23 -13.93 -27.09
C HIS A 423 1.31 -13.85 -25.87
N LEU A 424 1.64 -12.97 -24.90
CA LEU A 424 0.90 -12.83 -23.66
C LEU A 424 0.43 -11.40 -23.44
N LEU A 425 -0.89 -11.21 -23.43
CA LEU A 425 -1.52 -9.93 -23.11
C LEU A 425 -2.04 -9.94 -21.68
N LEU A 426 -1.55 -9.00 -20.88
CA LEU A 426 -2.02 -8.73 -19.53
C LEU A 426 -2.86 -7.45 -19.52
N ALA A 427 -3.90 -7.42 -18.70
CA ALA A 427 -4.60 -6.21 -18.30
C ALA A 427 -4.51 -6.05 -16.79
N LYS A 428 -4.18 -4.85 -16.33
CA LYS A 428 -3.96 -4.52 -14.93
C LYS A 428 -4.79 -3.31 -14.51
N LYS A 429 -5.47 -3.43 -13.38
CA LYS A 429 -6.13 -2.31 -12.70
C LYS A 429 -5.50 -2.07 -11.34
N LEU A 430 -5.25 -0.80 -11.04
CA LEU A 430 -4.58 -0.39 -9.82
C LEU A 430 -5.46 0.53 -8.98
N PHE A 431 -5.26 0.44 -7.68
CA PHE A 431 -5.90 1.19 -6.63
C PHE A 431 -4.84 1.75 -5.68
N ASN A 432 -5.17 2.88 -5.07
CA ASN A 432 -4.42 3.46 -3.96
C ASN A 432 -5.40 3.69 -2.81
N LEU A 433 -4.93 3.56 -1.57
CA LEU A 433 -5.73 3.92 -0.41
C LEU A 433 -6.09 5.41 -0.50
N GLY A 434 -7.36 5.73 -0.62
CA GLY A 434 -7.82 7.11 -0.75
C GLY A 434 -8.13 7.75 0.60
N PHE A 435 -8.79 6.98 1.45
CA PHE A 435 -9.32 7.45 2.72
C PHE A 435 -9.25 6.34 3.75
N ALA A 436 -8.93 6.71 4.99
CA ALA A 436 -8.99 5.86 6.17
C ALA A 436 -9.53 6.69 7.34
N ASN A 437 -10.30 6.08 8.25
CA ASN A 437 -10.81 6.77 9.44
C ASN A 437 -10.82 5.87 10.67
N HIS A 438 -10.86 6.48 11.85
CA HIS A 438 -11.00 5.77 13.14
C HIS A 438 -12.47 5.69 13.62
N PRO A 439 -12.80 4.71 14.48
CA PRO A 439 -12.07 3.47 14.72
C PRO A 439 -12.09 2.57 13.48
N SER A 440 -10.95 1.97 13.15
CA SER A 440 -10.83 1.04 12.05
C SER A 440 -10.62 -0.37 12.57
N LEU A 441 -11.36 -1.32 11.99
CA LEU A 441 -11.20 -2.74 12.21
C LEU A 441 -10.66 -3.34 10.91
N VAL A 442 -9.56 -4.07 11.02
CA VAL A 442 -8.85 -4.65 9.88
C VAL A 442 -8.79 -6.17 10.05
N TYR A 443 -9.31 -6.88 9.05
CA TYR A 443 -9.23 -8.33 8.94
C TYR A 443 -8.50 -8.71 7.65
N SER A 444 -7.19 -8.47 7.62
CA SER A 444 -6.31 -8.71 6.48
C SER A 444 -6.44 -10.15 5.94
N GLY A 445 -6.47 -11.15 6.82
CA GLY A 445 -6.62 -12.55 6.44
C GLY A 445 -7.93 -12.86 5.70
N LYS A 446 -9.07 -12.35 6.19
CA LYS A 446 -10.37 -12.51 5.49
C LYS A 446 -10.38 -11.88 4.11
N PHE A 447 -9.71 -10.73 3.96
CA PHE A 447 -9.55 -10.09 2.65
C PHE A 447 -8.76 -10.97 1.69
N PHE A 448 -7.61 -11.48 2.10
CA PHE A 448 -6.78 -12.35 1.27
C PHE A 448 -7.48 -13.67 0.96
N ARG A 449 -8.13 -14.29 1.95
CA ARG A 449 -8.94 -15.50 1.77
C ARG A 449 -10.00 -15.33 0.69
N ALA A 450 -10.70 -14.21 0.69
CA ALA A 450 -11.71 -13.92 -0.32
C ALA A 450 -11.11 -13.74 -1.71
N LEU A 451 -9.91 -13.16 -1.86
CA LEU A 451 -9.25 -13.05 -3.17
C LEU A 451 -8.81 -14.43 -3.69
N ILE A 452 -8.23 -15.23 -2.79
CA ILE A 452 -7.77 -16.58 -3.06
C ILE A 452 -8.95 -17.47 -3.47
N SER A 453 -10.07 -17.42 -2.73
CA SER A 453 -11.26 -18.23 -3.02
C SER A 453 -11.88 -17.88 -4.38
N HIS A 454 -11.78 -16.62 -4.81
CA HIS A 454 -12.24 -16.18 -6.13
C HIS A 454 -11.20 -16.40 -7.24
N LYS A 455 -10.04 -17.01 -6.94
CA LYS A 455 -8.92 -17.23 -7.86
C LYS A 455 -8.52 -15.94 -8.60
N ILE A 456 -8.41 -14.82 -7.87
CA ILE A 456 -8.07 -13.51 -8.43
C ILE A 456 -6.58 -13.23 -8.22
N PRO A 457 -5.76 -13.09 -9.27
CA PRO A 457 -4.38 -12.62 -9.14
C PRO A 457 -4.34 -11.19 -8.58
N PHE A 458 -3.46 -10.95 -7.61
CA PHE A 458 -3.35 -9.65 -6.96
C PHE A 458 -1.94 -9.28 -6.54
N VAL A 459 -1.70 -7.98 -6.43
CA VAL A 459 -0.52 -7.41 -5.77
C VAL A 459 -1.01 -6.47 -4.68
N TYR A 460 -0.48 -6.63 -3.47
CA TYR A 460 -0.70 -5.76 -2.31
C TYR A 460 0.65 -5.16 -1.94
N THR A 461 0.82 -3.84 -2.00
CA THR A 461 2.10 -3.17 -1.71
C THR A 461 1.90 -2.06 -0.70
N LEU A 462 2.56 -2.18 0.45
CA LEU A 462 2.58 -1.21 1.54
C LEU A 462 3.99 -0.62 1.64
N ASN A 463 4.14 0.64 1.28
CA ASN A 463 5.37 1.39 1.49
C ASN A 463 5.28 2.17 2.80
N SER A 464 6.28 2.05 3.66
CA SER A 464 6.32 2.64 5.01
C SER A 464 7.60 3.44 5.22
N ILE A 465 7.46 4.72 5.56
CA ILE A 465 8.59 5.63 5.83
C ILE A 465 8.43 6.17 7.25
N PRO A 466 9.42 6.02 8.13
CA PRO A 466 9.35 6.55 9.50
C PRO A 466 9.40 8.08 9.44
N ILE A 467 8.62 8.75 10.28
CA ILE A 467 8.57 10.23 10.30
C ILE A 467 9.31 10.83 11.49
N TYR A 468 9.86 12.01 11.26
CA TYR A 468 10.60 12.81 12.23
C TYR A 468 9.71 13.89 12.87
N ASP A 469 10.19 14.44 13.99
CA ASP A 469 9.48 15.41 14.83
C ASP A 469 9.06 16.67 14.05
N GLU A 470 9.91 17.16 13.15
CA GLU A 470 9.60 18.31 12.29
C GLU A 470 8.41 18.04 11.37
N LEU A 471 8.37 16.85 10.76
CA LEU A 471 7.30 16.46 9.85
C LEU A 471 5.99 16.23 10.62
N PHE A 472 6.10 15.63 11.81
CA PHE A 472 4.97 15.49 12.74
C PHE A 472 4.40 16.85 13.13
N SER A 473 5.25 17.80 13.52
CA SER A 473 4.84 19.17 13.87
C SER A 473 4.03 19.82 12.75
N LYS A 474 4.56 19.73 11.54
CA LYS A 474 4.03 20.44 10.37
C LYS A 474 2.75 19.84 9.83
N GLU A 475 2.65 18.50 9.78
CA GLU A 475 1.57 17.81 9.08
C GLU A 475 0.56 17.19 10.06
N CYS A 476 1.00 16.61 11.16
CA CYS A 476 0.14 15.78 12.01
C CYS A 476 -0.63 16.55 13.09
N THR A 477 -0.03 17.56 13.72
CA THR A 477 -0.56 18.24 14.92
C THR A 477 -2.01 18.75 14.79
N LYS A 478 -2.39 19.20 13.59
CA LYS A 478 -3.73 19.74 13.29
C LYS A 478 -4.84 18.71 13.42
N TYR A 479 -4.52 17.44 13.21
CA TYR A 479 -5.47 16.33 13.15
C TYR A 479 -5.52 15.52 14.45
N LEU A 480 -4.70 15.89 15.45
CA LEU A 480 -4.72 15.24 16.75
C LEU A 480 -6.00 15.56 17.50
N ASN A 481 -6.57 14.55 18.15
CA ASN A 481 -7.72 14.73 19.03
C ASN A 481 -7.36 15.56 20.27
N MET A 482 -8.38 16.13 20.91
CA MET A 482 -8.19 17.02 22.06
C MET A 482 -7.49 16.33 23.23
N ASP A 483 -7.78 15.06 23.47
CA ASP A 483 -7.15 14.28 24.54
C ASP A 483 -5.64 14.09 24.28
N THR A 484 -5.26 13.82 23.03
CA THR A 484 -3.85 13.71 22.65
C THR A 484 -3.14 15.05 22.71
N LYS A 485 -3.79 16.14 22.26
CA LYS A 485 -3.24 17.50 22.39
C LYS A 485 -2.93 17.82 23.84
N LYS A 486 -3.89 17.58 24.75
CA LYS A 486 -3.70 17.71 26.21
C LYS A 486 -2.56 16.82 26.72
N SER A 487 -2.45 15.58 26.23
CA SER A 487 -1.36 14.68 26.63
C SER A 487 0.04 15.14 26.19
N LEU A 488 0.10 16.02 25.18
CA LEU A 488 1.33 16.57 24.60
C LEU A 488 1.58 18.03 25.02
N GLU A 489 0.71 18.63 25.84
CA GLU A 489 0.94 19.94 26.45
C GLU A 489 2.15 19.88 27.39
N GLY A 490 3.07 20.83 27.27
CA GLY A 490 4.34 20.84 28.01
C GLY A 490 5.43 19.92 27.44
N ILE A 491 5.08 18.90 26.63
CA ILE A 491 6.02 18.01 25.93
C ILE A 491 6.34 18.53 24.53
N PHE A 492 5.31 18.87 23.76
CA PHE A 492 5.42 19.26 22.35
C PHE A 492 4.81 20.64 22.08
N PHE A 493 3.74 20.99 22.79
CA PHE A 493 3.08 22.29 22.69
C PHE A 493 3.51 23.21 23.83
N ILE A 494 3.93 24.43 23.48
CA ILE A 494 4.22 25.50 24.45
C ILE A 494 2.88 26.08 24.92
N THR A 495 2.60 26.02 26.22
CA THR A 495 1.47 26.72 26.84
C THR A 495 1.88 28.13 27.22
N LEU A 496 1.21 29.14 26.64
CA LEU A 496 1.27 30.52 27.11
C LEU A 496 0.34 30.64 28.33
N ASP A 497 0.95 30.76 29.50
CA ASP A 497 0.41 31.24 30.78
C ASP A 497 -0.84 30.54 31.38
N GLY A 498 -0.61 29.74 32.43
CA GLY A 498 -1.64 29.28 33.36
C GLY A 498 -1.03 28.67 34.64
N PRO A 499 -1.65 28.81 35.82
CA PRO A 499 -1.06 28.42 37.12
C PRO A 499 -0.94 26.90 37.35
N ASN A 500 -1.40 26.05 36.40
CA ASN A 500 -1.35 24.60 36.46
C ASN A 500 -0.60 23.98 35.27
N THR A 501 0.58 24.51 34.94
CA THR A 501 1.40 23.99 33.84
C THR A 501 2.24 22.78 34.27
N ARG A 502 2.12 21.66 33.55
CA ARG A 502 3.10 20.56 33.63
C ARG A 502 4.38 21.01 32.94
N ASN A 503 5.27 21.66 33.69
CA ASN A 503 6.62 21.96 33.20
C ASN A 503 7.43 20.65 33.11
N VAL A 504 7.45 20.07 31.92
CA VAL A 504 8.23 18.86 31.64
C VAL A 504 9.71 19.25 31.53
N LYS A 505 10.56 18.59 32.33
CA LYS A 505 12.00 18.86 32.40
C LYS A 505 12.74 18.51 31.10
N TYR A 506 12.32 17.46 30.41
CA TYR A 506 12.95 16.95 29.17
C TYR A 506 11.92 16.68 28.07
N PRO A 507 11.37 17.72 27.43
CA PRO A 507 10.26 17.60 26.48
C PRO A 507 10.57 16.72 25.26
N LYS A 508 11.80 16.79 24.73
CA LYS A 508 12.22 15.96 23.58
C LYS A 508 12.27 14.47 23.93
N GLU A 509 12.81 14.11 25.09
CA GLU A 509 12.90 12.72 25.53
C GLU A 509 11.51 12.14 25.82
N GLU A 510 10.64 12.93 26.46
CA GLU A 510 9.25 12.53 26.66
C GLU A 510 8.49 12.36 25.35
N PHE A 511 8.75 13.21 24.35
CA PHE A 511 8.18 13.04 23.02
C PHE A 511 8.63 11.74 22.34
N TYR A 512 9.92 11.41 22.42
CA TYR A 512 10.42 10.13 21.91
C TYR A 512 9.82 8.95 22.68
N ASN A 513 9.70 9.02 24.01
CA ASN A 513 9.04 8.00 24.81
C ASN A 513 7.55 7.86 24.44
N TRP A 514 6.88 8.96 24.10
CA TRP A 514 5.49 8.98 23.65
C TRP A 514 5.32 8.30 22.28
N LEU A 515 6.27 8.50 21.36
CA LEU A 515 6.33 7.81 20.06
C LEU A 515 6.69 6.33 20.23
N ASP A 516 7.62 6.02 21.12
CA ASP A 516 8.13 4.68 21.40
C ASP A 516 7.01 3.73 21.89
N LYS A 517 6.14 4.23 22.79
CA LYS A 517 4.93 3.53 23.25
C LYS A 517 3.97 3.15 22.11
N ARG A 518 4.11 3.78 20.95
CA ARG A 518 3.26 3.61 19.75
C ARG A 518 3.98 2.91 18.59
N SER A 519 5.22 2.47 18.81
CA SER A 519 6.09 1.88 17.79
C SER A 519 6.36 2.86 16.64
N GLY A 520 6.48 4.14 17.01
CA GLY A 520 6.72 5.23 16.09
C GLY A 520 5.49 5.65 15.28
N LEU A 521 5.74 6.57 14.36
CA LEU A 521 4.74 7.09 13.45
C LEU A 521 5.27 7.03 12.01
N TRP A 522 4.40 6.63 11.10
CA TRP A 522 4.76 6.18 9.77
C TRP A 522 3.95 6.87 8.69
N LYS A 523 4.63 7.38 7.66
CA LYS A 523 4.04 7.75 6.38
C LYS A 523 3.82 6.47 5.59
N ILE A 524 2.57 6.16 5.27
CA ILE A 524 2.22 4.94 4.55
C ILE A 524 1.61 5.25 3.19
N ASN A 525 1.91 4.44 2.20
CA ASN A 525 1.21 4.43 0.93
C ASN A 525 0.91 2.99 0.54
N LEU A 526 -0.37 2.69 0.47
CA LEU A 526 -0.89 1.38 0.12
C LEU A 526 -1.44 1.39 -1.31
N THR A 527 -0.89 0.53 -2.15
CA THR A 527 -1.37 0.27 -3.52
C THR A 527 -1.78 -1.19 -3.67
N LEU A 528 -2.90 -1.40 -4.35
CA LEU A 528 -3.39 -2.73 -4.68
C LEU A 528 -3.63 -2.82 -6.18
N SER A 529 -3.38 -3.99 -6.76
CA SER A 529 -3.75 -4.24 -8.13
C SER A 529 -4.23 -5.65 -8.36
N THR A 530 -4.97 -5.82 -9.45
CA THR A 530 -5.36 -7.13 -9.96
C THR A 530 -5.05 -7.20 -11.44
N THR A 531 -4.77 -8.41 -11.90
CA THR A 531 -4.33 -8.71 -13.25
C THR A 531 -5.18 -9.83 -13.85
N SER A 532 -5.50 -9.67 -15.12
CA SER A 532 -6.05 -10.74 -15.97
C SER A 532 -5.14 -10.92 -17.17
N TYR A 533 -5.09 -12.13 -17.72
CA TYR A 533 -4.25 -12.45 -18.86
C TYR A 533 -4.99 -13.24 -19.94
N LYS A 534 -4.46 -13.17 -21.17
CA LYS A 534 -4.88 -13.97 -22.33
C LYS A 534 -3.64 -14.30 -23.18
N PHE A 535 -3.59 -15.53 -23.67
CA PHE A 535 -2.60 -15.99 -24.63
C PHE A 535 -3.17 -15.93 -26.04
N SER A 536 -2.37 -15.48 -27.01
CA SER A 536 -2.70 -15.53 -28.43
C SER A 536 -1.44 -15.32 -29.27
N ASN A 537 -1.42 -15.86 -30.48
CA ASN A 537 -0.37 -15.55 -31.48
C ASN A 537 -0.58 -14.17 -32.12
N ARG A 538 -1.82 -13.68 -32.12
CA ARG A 538 -2.18 -12.35 -32.60
C ARG A 538 -3.28 -11.79 -31.72
N PHE A 539 -3.11 -10.56 -31.26
CA PHE A 539 -4.12 -9.87 -30.46
C PHE A 539 -4.89 -8.88 -31.33
N GLU A 540 -6.21 -9.02 -31.33
CA GLU A 540 -7.12 -8.08 -31.95
C GLU A 540 -7.72 -7.14 -30.91
N MET A 541 -8.29 -6.01 -31.34
CA MET A 541 -8.93 -5.05 -30.42
C MET A 541 -10.08 -5.67 -29.60
N GLY A 542 -10.70 -6.75 -30.11
CA GLY A 542 -11.68 -7.56 -29.37
C GLY A 542 -11.10 -8.17 -28.10
N ASP A 543 -9.87 -8.69 -28.16
CA ASP A 543 -9.17 -9.32 -27.03
C ASP A 543 -8.90 -8.32 -25.91
N PHE A 544 -8.47 -7.11 -26.28
CA PHE A 544 -8.26 -6.03 -25.32
C PHE A 544 -9.55 -5.68 -24.57
N LYS A 545 -10.68 -5.59 -25.27
CA LYS A 545 -11.99 -5.28 -24.66
C LYS A 545 -12.49 -6.42 -23.77
N GLU A 546 -12.31 -7.66 -24.19
CA GLU A 546 -12.67 -8.84 -23.39
C GLU A 546 -11.86 -8.88 -22.09
N LEU A 547 -10.55 -8.71 -22.20
CA LEU A 547 -9.65 -8.71 -21.06
C LEU A 547 -9.92 -7.54 -20.11
N GLU A 548 -10.26 -6.36 -20.66
CA GLU A 548 -10.70 -5.20 -19.89
C GLU A 548 -11.94 -5.51 -19.04
N LYS A 549 -12.96 -6.17 -19.62
CA LYS A 549 -14.18 -6.56 -18.90
C LYS A 549 -13.86 -7.57 -17.80
N LYS A 550 -12.98 -8.54 -18.07
CA LYS A 550 -12.57 -9.55 -17.09
C LYS A 550 -11.85 -8.93 -15.90
N VAL A 551 -10.84 -8.08 -16.15
CA VAL A 551 -10.12 -7.39 -15.07
C VAL A 551 -11.01 -6.38 -14.34
N ASP A 552 -12.00 -5.77 -15.01
CA ASP A 552 -12.98 -4.89 -14.33
C ASP A 552 -13.81 -5.66 -13.29
N ARG A 553 -14.30 -6.86 -13.63
CA ARG A 553 -15.02 -7.74 -12.69
C ARG A 553 -14.13 -8.10 -11.50
N ASN A 554 -12.91 -8.58 -11.74
CA ASN A 554 -11.95 -8.92 -10.68
C ASN A 554 -11.64 -7.70 -9.79
N SER A 555 -11.48 -6.52 -10.39
CA SER A 555 -11.17 -5.29 -9.66
C SER A 555 -12.33 -4.84 -8.76
N LYS A 556 -13.58 -5.10 -9.15
CA LYS A 556 -14.76 -4.84 -8.32
C LYS A 556 -14.83 -5.79 -7.13
N VAL A 557 -14.53 -7.08 -7.34
CA VAL A 557 -14.47 -8.07 -6.26
C VAL A 557 -13.37 -7.70 -5.27
N LEU A 558 -12.16 -7.39 -5.77
CA LEU A 558 -11.05 -6.96 -4.92
C LEU A 558 -11.40 -5.75 -4.08
N ARG A 559 -11.97 -4.71 -4.70
CA ARG A 559 -12.36 -3.49 -4.00
C ARG A 559 -13.41 -3.76 -2.94
N LYS A 560 -14.48 -4.49 -3.28
CA LYS A 560 -15.55 -4.83 -2.31
C LYS A 560 -15.02 -5.66 -1.16
N SER A 561 -14.19 -6.67 -1.44
CA SER A 561 -13.55 -7.50 -0.42
C SER A 561 -12.69 -6.65 0.52
N PHE A 562 -11.90 -5.71 -0.03
CA PHE A 562 -11.09 -4.81 0.78
C PHE A 562 -11.97 -3.91 1.67
N GLU A 563 -12.94 -3.20 1.10
CA GLU A 563 -13.79 -2.26 1.85
C GLU A 563 -14.68 -2.97 2.90
N ASN A 564 -15.00 -4.26 2.71
CA ASN A 564 -15.74 -5.06 3.68
C ASN A 564 -14.88 -5.53 4.87
N ASN A 565 -13.59 -5.79 4.65
CA ASN A 565 -12.68 -6.34 5.65
C ASN A 565 -11.79 -5.27 6.32
N PHE A 566 -11.64 -4.10 5.70
CA PHE A 566 -10.95 -2.92 6.23
C PHE A 566 -12.00 -1.83 6.49
N SER A 567 -12.63 -1.90 7.67
CA SER A 567 -13.72 -0.98 8.03
C SER A 567 -13.24 0.47 8.02
N ARG A 568 -14.02 1.34 7.37
CA ARG A 568 -13.74 2.78 7.18
C ARG A 568 -12.51 3.10 6.31
N PHE A 569 -11.98 2.12 5.58
CA PHE A 569 -10.99 2.35 4.53
C PHE A 569 -11.71 2.38 3.17
N LYS A 570 -11.25 3.26 2.26
CA LYS A 570 -11.78 3.31 0.88
C LYS A 570 -10.66 3.35 -0.14
N LEU A 571 -10.78 2.51 -1.15
CA LEU A 571 -9.84 2.46 -2.27
C LEU A 571 -10.26 3.43 -3.37
N MET A 572 -9.29 4.17 -3.89
CA MET A 572 -9.44 5.01 -5.07
C MET A 572 -8.81 4.31 -6.27
N ARG A 573 -9.60 4.13 -7.33
CA ARG A 573 -9.10 3.59 -8.60
C ARG A 573 -8.17 4.61 -9.25
N LEU A 574 -6.98 4.15 -9.64
CA LEU A 574 -5.99 4.99 -10.31
C LEU A 574 -6.35 5.18 -11.79
N ASN A 575 -6.18 6.40 -12.29
CA ASN A 575 -6.43 6.75 -13.68
C ASN A 575 -5.20 7.37 -14.35
N LYS A 576 -5.04 7.15 -15.65
CA LYS A 576 -4.03 7.79 -16.51
C LYS A 576 -2.61 7.79 -15.92
N LYS A 577 -2.08 8.95 -15.53
CA LYS A 577 -0.74 9.08 -14.98
C LYS A 577 -0.61 8.50 -13.58
N LEU A 578 -1.67 8.57 -12.77
CA LEU A 578 -1.66 7.93 -11.45
C LEU A 578 -1.57 6.41 -11.59
N LEU A 579 -2.14 5.85 -12.67
CA LEU A 579 -1.99 4.42 -13.02
C LEU A 579 -0.51 4.07 -13.22
N ILE A 580 0.23 4.91 -13.95
CA ILE A 580 1.68 4.73 -14.16
C ILE A 580 2.44 4.90 -12.83
N SER A 581 2.13 5.94 -12.03
CA SER A 581 2.78 6.13 -10.72
C SER A 581 2.55 4.94 -9.79
N GLY A 582 1.32 4.42 -9.72
CA GLY A 582 1.01 3.22 -8.94
C GLY A 582 1.73 1.98 -9.45
N PHE A 583 1.81 1.81 -10.77
CA PHE A 583 2.52 0.67 -11.38
C PHE A 583 4.02 0.73 -11.10
N LEU A 584 4.64 1.90 -11.24
CA LEU A 584 6.05 2.10 -10.89
C LEU A 584 6.32 1.87 -9.41
N SER A 585 5.40 2.29 -8.52
CA SER A 585 5.48 2.03 -7.08
C SER A 585 5.50 0.54 -6.75
N GLU A 586 4.61 -0.24 -7.38
CA GLU A 586 4.59 -1.71 -7.21
C GLU A 586 5.86 -2.37 -7.75
N CYS A 587 6.34 -1.95 -8.93
CA CYS A 587 7.54 -2.52 -9.53
C CYS A 587 8.80 -2.19 -8.71
N PHE A 588 9.02 -0.91 -8.41
CA PHE A 588 10.23 -0.45 -7.73
C PHE A 588 10.21 -0.70 -6.22
N LYS A 589 9.04 -1.03 -5.66
CA LYS A 589 8.80 -1.22 -4.22
C LYS A 589 9.24 0.00 -3.41
N ASN A 590 9.04 1.20 -3.96
CA ASN A 590 9.29 2.47 -3.29
C ASN A 590 8.44 3.58 -3.93
N ASN A 591 8.37 4.73 -3.26
CA ASN A 591 7.65 5.92 -3.74
C ASN A 591 8.56 7.13 -4.00
N GLU A 592 9.87 6.99 -3.85
CA GLU A 592 10.79 8.12 -3.90
C GLU A 592 11.50 8.25 -5.26
N PHE A 593 10.88 7.75 -6.32
CA PHE A 593 11.45 7.74 -7.68
C PHE A 593 11.17 9.00 -8.51
N ARG A 594 10.43 9.98 -7.97
CA ARG A 594 10.14 11.27 -8.62
C ARG A 594 10.34 12.45 -7.69
N LEU A 595 10.93 13.53 -8.22
CA LEU A 595 11.14 14.74 -7.42
C LEU A 595 9.86 15.50 -7.16
N GLY A 596 8.94 15.49 -8.13
CA GLY A 596 7.61 16.08 -7.98
C GLY A 596 6.68 15.30 -7.04
N GLY A 597 7.10 14.12 -6.57
CA GLY A 597 6.28 13.14 -5.88
C GLY A 597 5.50 12.22 -6.83
N THR A 598 4.96 11.14 -6.30
CA THR A 598 4.19 10.14 -7.07
C THR A 598 2.77 10.61 -7.40
N HIS A 599 2.28 11.63 -6.70
CA HIS A 599 0.89 12.10 -6.66
C HIS A 599 -0.12 11.07 -6.14
N LEU A 600 0.34 9.93 -5.62
CA LEU A 600 -0.50 8.97 -4.90
C LEU A 600 -0.87 9.53 -3.53
N ASN A 601 -1.97 9.07 -2.95
CA ASN A 601 -2.29 9.45 -1.58
C ASN A 601 -1.43 8.65 -0.61
N TYR A 602 -1.04 9.31 0.47
CA TYR A 602 -0.38 8.72 1.63
C TYR A 602 -1.10 9.14 2.92
N HIS A 603 -0.94 8.32 3.95
CA HIS A 603 -1.58 8.51 5.25
C HIS A 603 -0.56 8.42 6.38
N TYR A 604 -0.88 8.95 7.55
CA TYR A 604 -0.06 8.81 8.74
C TYR A 604 -0.67 7.80 9.71
N PHE A 605 0.08 6.75 10.04
CA PHE A 605 -0.35 5.69 10.94
C PHE A 605 0.67 5.48 12.06
N GLN A 606 0.18 5.20 13.26
CA GLN A 606 1.03 4.72 14.35
C GLN A 606 1.53 3.31 14.02
N GLY A 607 2.74 2.97 14.48
CA GLY A 607 3.32 1.65 14.26
C GLY A 607 2.40 0.52 14.75
N LYS A 608 1.76 0.69 15.92
CA LYS A 608 0.77 -0.27 16.43
C LYS A 608 -0.41 -0.54 15.50
N LYS A 609 -0.82 0.44 14.69
CA LYS A 609 -1.89 0.27 13.70
C LYS A 609 -1.35 -0.22 12.34
N LEU A 610 -0.10 0.10 12.04
CA LEU A 610 0.61 -0.39 10.84
C LEU A 610 0.75 -1.91 10.83
N ILE A 611 0.87 -2.54 12.00
CA ILE A 611 0.92 -4.01 12.20
C ILE A 611 -0.22 -4.69 11.42
N GLU A 612 -1.45 -4.18 11.52
CA GLU A 612 -2.63 -4.76 10.89
C GLU A 612 -2.58 -4.73 9.34
N LEU A 613 -1.82 -3.79 8.77
CA LEU A 613 -1.61 -3.66 7.31
C LEU A 613 -0.39 -4.44 6.82
N ALA A 614 0.61 -4.61 7.68
CA ALA A 614 1.87 -5.29 7.38
C ALA A 614 1.88 -6.78 7.81
N GLU A 615 0.75 -7.29 8.34
CA GLU A 615 0.64 -8.65 8.82
C GLU A 615 0.81 -9.65 7.67
N VAL A 616 1.70 -10.62 7.89
CA VAL A 616 1.82 -11.81 7.04
C VAL A 616 0.67 -12.75 7.39
N ALA A 617 -0.39 -12.69 6.60
CA ALA A 617 -1.62 -13.42 6.86
C ALA A 617 -1.40 -14.94 6.85
N ASN A 618 -2.11 -15.66 7.74
CA ASN A 618 -2.04 -17.12 7.82
C ASN A 618 -2.46 -17.79 6.50
N GLU A 619 -3.33 -17.14 5.73
CA GLU A 619 -3.79 -17.57 4.40
C GLU A 619 -2.67 -17.80 3.38
N PHE A 620 -1.46 -17.27 3.62
CA PHE A 620 -0.31 -17.47 2.74
C PHE A 620 0.59 -18.64 3.15
N LYS A 621 0.34 -19.24 4.32
CA LYS A 621 1.11 -20.37 4.82
C LYS A 621 0.76 -21.60 3.99
N LYS A 622 1.80 -22.24 3.44
CA LYS A 622 1.66 -23.49 2.69
C LYS A 622 1.78 -24.63 3.70
N GLY A 623 0.64 -25.13 4.12
CA GLY A 623 0.55 -26.31 4.96
C GLY A 623 -0.77 -26.33 5.74
N ILE A 624 -1.25 -27.54 6.03
CA ILE A 624 -2.41 -27.78 6.89
C ILE A 624 -2.03 -27.26 8.27
N GLU A 625 -2.92 -26.58 9.03
CA GLU A 625 -2.62 -26.18 10.42
C GLU A 625 -2.25 -27.43 11.26
N THR A 626 -0.98 -27.82 11.26
CA THR A 626 -0.52 -28.97 12.04
C THR A 626 -0.20 -28.47 13.43
N ARG A 627 -1.18 -28.58 14.32
CA ARG A 627 -0.86 -28.62 15.75
C ARG A 627 -0.28 -30.00 16.04
N ILE A 628 1.06 -30.09 15.89
CA ILE A 628 1.98 -31.19 16.24
C ILE A 628 2.24 -32.20 15.09
N ALA A 629 3.50 -32.66 15.06
CA ALA A 629 4.31 -33.12 13.94
C ALA A 629 3.76 -34.26 13.06
N ALA A 630 3.87 -34.08 11.74
CA ALA A 630 4.67 -34.89 10.82
C ALA A 630 4.26 -34.61 9.36
N GLU A 631 5.24 -34.58 8.46
CA GLU A 631 5.01 -34.78 7.03
C GLU A 631 4.22 -36.08 6.83
N PHE A 632 2.95 -35.97 6.44
CA PHE A 632 2.22 -37.11 5.90
C PHE A 632 1.37 -36.61 4.73
N ASN A 633 1.59 -37.21 3.56
CA ASN A 633 0.60 -37.25 2.49
C ASN A 633 -0.72 -37.70 3.12
N THR A 634 -1.80 -36.92 2.94
CA THR A 634 -3.12 -37.28 3.44
C THR A 634 -3.46 -38.68 2.90
N PRO A 635 -3.69 -39.69 3.76
CA PRO A 635 -4.10 -41.01 3.29
C PRO A 635 -5.36 -40.87 2.44
N MET A 636 -5.39 -41.46 1.24
CA MET A 636 -6.54 -41.38 0.33
C MET A 636 -7.85 -41.88 0.96
N HIS A 637 -7.75 -42.67 2.03
CA HIS A 637 -8.89 -43.10 2.84
C HIS A 637 -8.56 -43.01 4.34
N LEU A 638 -9.38 -42.26 5.08
CA LEU A 638 -9.40 -42.25 6.53
C LEU A 638 -10.56 -43.13 7.01
N ASN A 639 -10.26 -44.12 7.85
CA ASN A 639 -11.29 -44.97 8.46
C ASN A 639 -12.04 -44.18 9.53
N ASN A 640 -13.17 -43.59 9.14
CA ASN A 640 -14.01 -42.79 10.02
C ASN A 640 -15.27 -43.58 10.41
N PHE A 641 -15.58 -43.62 11.71
CA PHE A 641 -16.84 -44.13 12.21
C PHE A 641 -17.92 -43.03 12.19
N ILE A 642 -17.55 -41.80 12.53
CA ILE A 642 -18.34 -40.58 12.29
C ILE A 642 -17.52 -39.56 11.51
N SER A 643 -18.15 -38.68 10.74
CA SER A 643 -17.48 -37.61 10.00
C SER A 643 -17.75 -36.24 10.64
N ILE A 644 -16.70 -35.52 11.02
CA ILE A 644 -16.79 -34.19 11.63
C ILE A 644 -16.51 -33.05 10.64
N GLY A 645 -15.90 -33.35 9.49
CA GLY A 645 -15.55 -32.39 8.44
C GLY A 645 -14.79 -33.05 7.30
N HIS A 646 -14.02 -32.26 6.55
CA HIS A 646 -13.13 -32.74 5.49
C HIS A 646 -11.71 -32.22 5.72
N THR A 647 -10.72 -32.97 5.26
CA THR A 647 -9.38 -32.45 5.02
C THR A 647 -9.44 -31.48 3.84
N ILE A 648 -8.58 -30.45 3.88
CA ILE A 648 -8.46 -29.50 2.77
C ILE A 648 -7.12 -29.77 2.11
N ASN A 649 -7.14 -30.10 0.82
CA ASN A 649 -5.92 -30.18 0.04
C ASN A 649 -5.41 -28.75 -0.18
N THR A 650 -4.22 -28.46 0.35
CA THR A 650 -3.66 -27.10 0.32
C THR A 650 -2.98 -26.75 -1.01
N GLU A 651 -2.72 -27.75 -1.87
CA GLU A 651 -2.19 -27.55 -3.22
C GLU A 651 -3.28 -27.15 -4.20
N PHE A 652 -4.45 -27.80 -4.10
CA PHE A 652 -5.61 -27.54 -4.97
C PHE A 652 -6.66 -26.61 -4.35
N LEU A 653 -6.61 -26.40 -3.03
CA LEU A 653 -7.57 -25.62 -2.23
C LEU A 653 -9.01 -26.17 -2.31
N GLU A 654 -9.14 -27.49 -2.27
CA GLU A 654 -10.42 -28.21 -2.33
C GLU A 654 -10.57 -29.16 -1.12
N GLU A 655 -11.82 -29.44 -0.73
CA GLU A 655 -12.11 -30.49 0.27
C GLU A 655 -11.80 -31.85 -0.35
N GLU A 656 -11.01 -32.68 0.34
CA GLU A 656 -10.43 -33.89 -0.24
C GLU A 656 -11.04 -35.16 0.37
N VAL A 657 -10.73 -35.45 1.63
CA VAL A 657 -11.16 -36.69 2.30
C VAL A 657 -11.98 -36.34 3.54
N PRO A 658 -13.12 -37.00 3.81
CA PRO A 658 -13.83 -36.80 5.06
C PRO A 658 -12.91 -37.11 6.25
N LEU A 659 -12.93 -36.25 7.25
CA LEU A 659 -12.18 -36.37 8.49
C LEU A 659 -13.15 -36.65 9.62
N GLY A 660 -12.81 -37.63 10.45
CA GLY A 660 -13.69 -38.17 11.44
C GLY A 660 -12.97 -38.78 12.62
N PHE A 661 -13.74 -39.44 13.47
CA PHE A 661 -13.21 -40.25 14.57
C PHE A 661 -13.54 -41.71 14.33
N THR A 662 -12.61 -42.60 14.69
CA THR A 662 -12.90 -44.03 14.83
C THR A 662 -13.77 -44.29 16.08
N SER A 663 -14.47 -45.43 16.12
CA SER A 663 -15.26 -45.84 17.29
C SER A 663 -14.42 -45.90 18.58
N LYS A 664 -13.14 -46.33 18.48
CA LYS A 664 -12.22 -46.40 19.62
C LYS A 664 -11.82 -45.00 20.13
N GLN A 665 -11.60 -44.05 19.23
CA GLN A 665 -11.26 -42.67 19.59
C GLN A 665 -12.44 -41.95 20.24
N LEU A 666 -13.67 -42.17 19.76
CA LEU A 666 -14.88 -41.57 20.35
C LEU A 666 -15.05 -41.92 21.83
N LYS A 667 -14.75 -43.17 22.21
CA LYS A 667 -14.83 -43.63 23.61
C LYS A 667 -13.87 -42.91 24.55
N HIS A 668 -12.84 -42.24 24.02
CA HIS A 668 -11.78 -41.57 24.79
C HIS A 668 -11.58 -40.13 24.33
N LEU A 669 -12.60 -39.52 23.71
CA LEU A 669 -12.48 -38.18 23.13
C LEU A 669 -12.51 -37.11 24.23
N LEU A 670 -11.45 -36.32 24.31
CA LEU A 670 -11.37 -35.15 25.17
C LEU A 670 -11.19 -33.89 24.30
N ILE A 671 -12.16 -32.97 24.34
CA ILE A 671 -12.11 -31.70 23.62
C ILE A 671 -11.62 -30.60 24.57
N THR A 672 -10.35 -30.23 24.46
CA THR A 672 -9.73 -29.15 25.23
C THR A 672 -9.33 -27.98 24.31
N ASN A 673 -9.19 -26.78 24.88
CA ASN A 673 -8.81 -25.52 24.19
C ASN A 673 -9.91 -24.88 23.30
N GLY A 674 -9.64 -23.68 22.79
CA GLY A 674 -10.59 -22.87 22.00
C GLY A 674 -11.52 -21.98 22.82
N ALA A 675 -12.43 -21.25 22.16
CA ALA A 675 -13.50 -20.55 22.86
C ALA A 675 -14.59 -21.53 23.31
N HIS A 676 -15.33 -21.21 24.38
CA HIS A 676 -16.38 -22.08 24.93
C HIS A 676 -17.40 -22.53 23.86
N TYR A 677 -17.93 -21.57 23.10
CA TYR A 677 -18.92 -21.84 22.06
C TYR A 677 -18.38 -22.72 20.91
N HIS A 678 -17.08 -22.61 20.58
CA HIS A 678 -16.46 -23.48 19.57
C HIS A 678 -16.38 -24.94 20.02
N ARG A 679 -16.01 -25.18 21.29
CA ARG A 679 -16.04 -26.53 21.85
C ARG A 679 -17.45 -27.09 21.84
N GLU A 680 -18.41 -26.27 22.22
CA GLU A 680 -19.82 -26.66 22.28
C GLU A 680 -20.38 -27.05 20.91
N HIS A 681 -20.12 -26.26 19.87
CA HIS A 681 -20.49 -26.60 18.50
C HIS A 681 -19.81 -27.87 17.97
N ALA A 682 -18.54 -28.08 18.31
CA ALA A 682 -17.83 -29.31 17.94
C ALA A 682 -18.47 -30.54 18.61
N MET A 683 -18.84 -30.44 19.89
CA MET A 683 -19.55 -31.50 20.61
C MET A 683 -20.95 -31.75 20.01
N MET A 684 -21.71 -30.70 19.71
CA MET A 684 -23.01 -30.82 19.04
C MET A 684 -22.89 -31.51 17.67
N LYS A 685 -21.84 -31.19 16.90
CA LYS A 685 -21.58 -31.85 15.61
C LYS A 685 -21.28 -33.33 15.79
N VAL A 686 -20.44 -33.71 16.76
CA VAL A 686 -20.18 -35.12 17.10
C VAL A 686 -21.48 -35.84 17.44
N VAL A 687 -22.28 -35.28 18.36
CA VAL A 687 -23.56 -35.87 18.76
C VAL A 687 -24.53 -35.97 17.58
N SER A 688 -24.58 -34.98 16.69
CA SER A 688 -25.44 -35.03 15.50
C SER A 688 -25.12 -36.21 14.58
N GLU A 689 -23.86 -36.63 14.50
CA GLU A 689 -23.48 -37.81 13.72
C GLU A 689 -23.77 -39.11 14.48
N LEU A 690 -23.63 -39.11 15.82
CA LEU A 690 -24.01 -40.26 16.65
C LEU A 690 -25.51 -40.55 16.58
N VAL A 691 -26.35 -39.51 16.55
CA VAL A 691 -27.81 -39.64 16.38
C VAL A 691 -28.16 -40.32 15.05
N LYS A 692 -27.49 -39.96 13.95
CA LYS A 692 -27.72 -40.58 12.64
C LYS A 692 -27.35 -42.07 12.61
N LEU A 693 -26.44 -42.48 13.49
CA LEU A 693 -26.01 -43.87 13.66
C LEU A 693 -26.80 -44.61 14.74
N ASP A 694 -27.85 -43.98 15.29
CA ASP A 694 -28.69 -44.53 16.36
C ASP A 694 -27.91 -44.91 17.63
N ILE A 695 -26.89 -44.11 17.96
CA ILE A 695 -26.07 -44.31 19.16
C ILE A 695 -26.59 -43.43 20.29
N PRO A 696 -27.06 -44.03 21.41
CA PRO A 696 -27.60 -43.27 22.53
C PRO A 696 -26.50 -42.41 23.18
N SER A 697 -26.82 -41.14 23.41
CA SER A 697 -25.90 -40.15 23.99
C SER A 697 -26.60 -39.41 25.13
N LEU A 698 -25.95 -39.33 26.29
CA LEU A 698 -26.42 -38.53 27.43
C LEU A 698 -25.66 -37.21 27.47
N ILE A 699 -26.39 -36.09 27.53
CA ILE A 699 -25.82 -34.74 27.46
C ILE A 699 -26.24 -33.99 28.71
N PHE A 700 -25.25 -33.44 29.41
CA PHE A 700 -25.48 -32.50 30.51
C PHE A 700 -25.33 -31.08 29.98
N ASP A 701 -26.45 -30.45 29.64
CA ASP A 701 -26.49 -29.08 29.11
C ASP A 701 -26.50 -28.05 30.25
N TYR A 702 -25.36 -27.39 30.46
CA TYR A 702 -25.21 -26.28 31.40
C TYR A 702 -25.40 -24.89 30.75
N SER A 703 -25.45 -24.81 29.42
CA SER A 703 -25.53 -23.55 28.67
C SER A 703 -26.96 -23.21 28.21
N GLY A 704 -27.83 -24.22 28.14
CA GLY A 704 -29.18 -24.14 27.57
C GLY A 704 -29.22 -24.14 26.04
N ASN A 705 -28.08 -24.24 25.35
CA ASN A 705 -28.00 -24.14 23.90
C ASN A 705 -28.26 -25.46 23.16
N TRP A 706 -28.26 -26.61 23.85
CA TRP A 706 -28.36 -27.92 23.19
C TRP A 706 -29.76 -28.26 22.68
N SER A 707 -30.78 -27.57 23.20
CA SER A 707 -32.14 -27.58 22.63
C SER A 707 -32.17 -27.25 21.14
N LYS A 708 -31.24 -26.43 20.64
CA LYS A 708 -31.09 -26.10 19.20
C LYS A 708 -30.79 -27.32 18.33
N LEU A 709 -30.17 -28.35 18.88
CA LEU A 709 -29.87 -29.58 18.15
C LEU A 709 -31.16 -30.36 17.85
N ILE A 710 -32.17 -30.29 18.72
CA ILE A 710 -33.47 -30.93 18.50
C ILE A 710 -34.16 -30.29 17.29
N HIS A 711 -34.15 -28.95 17.21
CA HIS A 711 -34.67 -28.19 16.07
C HIS A 711 -33.97 -28.56 14.75
N TYR A 712 -32.67 -28.88 14.78
CA TYR A 712 -31.93 -29.31 13.59
C TYR A 712 -32.49 -30.59 12.97
N PHE A 713 -33.12 -31.46 13.75
CA PHE A 713 -33.68 -32.75 13.31
C PHE A 713 -35.21 -32.75 13.15
N GLU A 714 -35.91 -31.62 13.29
CA GLU A 714 -37.39 -31.52 13.22
C GLU A 714 -38.03 -32.13 11.97
N ASN A 715 -37.38 -32.01 10.82
CA ASN A 715 -37.87 -32.56 9.55
C ASN A 715 -37.11 -33.82 9.11
N SER A 716 -36.54 -34.55 10.07
CA SER A 716 -35.74 -35.75 9.83
C SER A 716 -36.38 -36.97 10.48
N PRO A 717 -36.05 -38.19 10.02
CA PRO A 717 -36.53 -39.42 10.67
C PRO A 717 -36.03 -39.56 12.13
N PHE A 718 -35.06 -38.75 12.55
CA PHE A 718 -34.47 -38.77 13.89
C PHE A 718 -35.16 -37.81 14.87
N HIS A 719 -36.20 -37.08 14.47
CA HIS A 719 -36.86 -36.08 15.32
C HIS A 719 -37.35 -36.68 16.66
N ASN A 720 -37.88 -37.91 16.63
CA ASN A 720 -38.44 -38.58 17.80
C ASN A 720 -37.37 -39.25 18.69
N ASN A 721 -36.08 -39.14 18.36
CA ASN A 721 -34.99 -39.81 19.08
C ASN A 721 -34.45 -38.96 20.25
N PHE A 722 -35.09 -37.82 20.57
CA PHE A 722 -34.62 -36.89 21.59
C PHE A 722 -35.54 -36.89 22.82
N LEU A 723 -34.95 -37.19 23.98
CA LEU A 723 -35.57 -36.95 25.28
C LEU A 723 -34.89 -35.73 25.92
N HIS A 724 -35.65 -34.67 26.17
CA HIS A 724 -35.14 -33.42 26.72
C HIS A 724 -35.80 -33.12 28.06
N PHE A 725 -35.01 -33.18 29.13
CA PHE A 725 -35.46 -32.91 30.49
C PHE A 725 -34.81 -31.63 31.02
N LYS A 726 -35.62 -30.70 31.52
CA LYS A 726 -35.14 -29.45 32.11
C LYS A 726 -35.20 -29.54 33.64
N LEU A 727 -34.04 -29.59 34.29
CA LEU A 727 -33.94 -29.55 35.75
C LEU A 727 -34.44 -28.20 36.28
N GLY A 728 -35.56 -28.19 37.00
CA GLY A 728 -36.20 -27.00 37.59
C GLY A 728 -37.72 -26.92 37.45
N SER A 729 -38.32 -27.72 36.55
CA SER A 729 -39.77 -27.96 36.49
C SER A 729 -40.05 -29.37 37.00
N SER A 730 -40.96 -29.50 37.97
CA SER A 730 -41.40 -30.72 38.66
C SER A 730 -41.28 -32.01 37.83
N PHE A 731 -40.54 -32.99 38.36
CA PHE A 731 -40.40 -34.34 37.78
C PHE A 731 -41.52 -35.26 38.28
N SER A 732 -42.16 -35.97 37.35
CA SER A 732 -42.83 -37.26 37.60
C SER A 732 -42.41 -38.23 36.51
N ILE A 733 -41.80 -39.35 36.89
CA ILE A 733 -41.45 -40.45 35.98
C ILE A 733 -42.58 -41.48 36.11
N GLU A 734 -43.45 -41.58 35.10
CA GLU A 734 -44.29 -42.77 34.92
C GLU A 734 -43.57 -43.70 33.93
N LEU A 735 -43.11 -44.84 34.45
CA LEU A 735 -42.63 -45.95 33.63
C LEU A 735 -43.84 -46.67 33.05
N GLN A 736 -44.04 -46.62 31.73
CA GLN A 736 -44.94 -47.54 31.04
C GLN A 736 -44.19 -48.84 30.75
N HIS A 737 -44.78 -49.95 31.22
CA HIS A 737 -44.34 -51.33 30.96
C HIS A 737 -44.63 -51.78 29.54
#